data_AF-A0A5C1YAQ1-F1
#
_entry.id   AF-A0A5C1YAQ1-F1
#
_cell.length_a   1.000
_cell.length_b   1.000
_cell.length_c   1.000
_cell.angle_alpha   90.00
_cell.angle_beta   90.00
_cell.angle_gamma   90.00
#
_symmetry.space_group_name_H-M   'P 1'
#
loop_
_entity.id
_entity.type
_entity.pdbx_description
1 polymer ?
#
loop_
_entity_poly.entity_id
_entity_poly.type
_entity_poly.pdbx_seq_one_letter_code
_entity_poly.pdbx_strand_id
1 'polypeptide(L)'
;MATSGQKSRSGAKTGNRGTQQRRRPHQDETGIIPVLARVVRGIENAADRGKVNAANRVRYRVVAVLAREERARIKTDTSLTDAERTKELTRLDGIATIMAKTAARDASLIQLLTDSAPLSPAAQEVRRTLLLEAGTPLAPEDLVVVTEPEAKPAVEERQVVPQSVRQYQMSNPFLAPDFSAFQAPKPAARSGQLDNWELIEPLFRSFEIGAGGGAASMELPAARSLATPGKLELMPHQARFVESAREGHRSYLLADEPGLGKTAQALLAANVANAYPLLVVVPNVVKVNWAREVEKWTPQRTATVVHGDGDDIDAFADIVIVNYEVLDRHVAWLSRRGFRGMIVDEAHFIKNKDSQRSKHVQALSKSLRQRMPDPLLIALTGTPLINQIEDFRMIWQFLGWIDEKKPMPRLMAALEETELTPVDPGFFAAARRVVVAQGIVRRKKVDVAADIPARRIADIPVELDGEAGRSIREAEKALVARLVERYRRLRASRPDSTAAELIRLVAAAELEESKQSGAQGDNVFAMVRRIGQAKATPAADYTVNLARNVGKVVFFAKHIDVMDVAEKHFAKAGLRTVSIRGDQTAKARQLEIDAFQNDPEVAVAVCSLTAAGVGVNLQAASNVVLAELSWTNAEQTQAIDRVHRIGQELPVTAWRIIAAQTIDGRIAELIDSKAGLASRALDGETTAAAEGSVQLEALVAILTDAVAEL
;
A
#
# COMPACT_ATOMS: atom_id res chain seq x y z
N MET A 1 -65.76 6.01 -64.96
CA MET A 1 -66.23 7.35 -65.35
C MET A 1 -65.23 7.95 -66.30
N ALA A 2 -65.68 8.19 -67.53
CA ALA A 2 -64.97 8.89 -68.57
C ALA A 2 -64.97 10.41 -68.30
N THR A 3 -63.94 11.11 -68.79
CA THR A 3 -63.95 12.43 -69.49
C THR A 3 -62.52 12.99 -69.45
N SER A 4 -61.77 12.96 -70.57
CA SER A 4 -61.70 13.97 -71.65
C SER A 4 -60.50 14.90 -71.43
N GLY A 5 -59.48 14.93 -72.30
CA GLY A 5 -59.47 15.69 -73.58
C GLY A 5 -58.87 17.08 -73.28
N GLN A 6 -57.96 17.71 -74.03
CA GLN A 6 -57.53 17.72 -75.43
C GLN A 6 -56.12 18.39 -75.45
N LYS A 7 -55.15 17.92 -76.25
CA LYS A 7 -54.71 18.47 -77.56
C LYS A 7 -54.54 20.00 -77.60
N SER A 8 -53.53 20.63 -78.20
CA SER A 8 -52.29 20.24 -78.89
C SER A 8 -51.68 21.51 -79.53
N ARG A 9 -50.34 21.53 -79.72
CA ARG A 9 -49.53 22.33 -80.68
C ARG A 9 -49.29 23.80 -80.28
N SER A 10 -48.12 24.42 -80.43
CA SER A 10 -46.94 24.29 -81.31
C SER A 10 -45.76 25.00 -80.62
N GLY A 11 -44.47 24.78 -80.86
CA GLY A 11 -43.79 24.20 -82.01
C GLY A 11 -42.27 24.24 -81.82
N ALA A 12 -41.63 23.21 -82.38
CA ALA A 12 -40.29 23.16 -82.97
C ALA A 12 -39.03 23.56 -82.16
N LYS A 13 -38.17 22.56 -81.87
CA LYS A 13 -36.86 22.40 -82.54
C LYS A 13 -36.20 21.04 -82.18
N THR A 14 -36.12 20.19 -83.19
CA THR A 14 -35.21 19.04 -83.40
C THR A 14 -34.27 18.64 -82.24
N GLY A 15 -34.64 17.58 -81.51
CA GLY A 15 -33.73 16.83 -80.64
C GLY A 15 -33.04 15.71 -81.42
N ASN A 16 -31.71 15.78 -81.52
CA ASN A 16 -30.89 14.74 -82.14
C ASN A 16 -30.74 13.55 -81.18
N ARG A 17 -30.98 12.32 -81.68
CA ARG A 17 -30.74 11.08 -80.96
C ARG A 17 -29.23 10.84 -80.84
N GLY A 18 -28.68 11.11 -79.65
CA GLY A 18 -27.38 10.59 -79.23
C GLY A 18 -27.58 9.48 -78.20
N THR A 19 -27.15 8.27 -78.55
CA THR A 19 -27.03 7.10 -77.68
C THR A 19 -26.36 7.46 -76.34
N GLN A 20 -27.11 7.39 -75.23
CA GLN A 20 -26.54 7.47 -73.89
C GLN A 20 -25.77 6.16 -73.60
N GLN A 21 -24.46 6.21 -73.81
CA GLN A 21 -23.53 5.26 -73.20
C GLN A 21 -23.54 5.46 -71.68
N ARG A 22 -24.04 4.45 -70.95
CA ARG A 22 -23.80 4.28 -69.52
C ARG A 22 -22.30 4.31 -69.25
N ARG A 23 -21.84 5.31 -68.48
CA ARG A 23 -20.49 5.29 -67.88
C ARG A 23 -20.39 4.09 -66.93
N ARG A 24 -19.42 3.21 -67.20
CA ARG A 24 -18.99 2.15 -66.26
C ARG A 24 -18.37 2.80 -65.01
N PRO A 25 -18.58 2.27 -63.79
CA PRO A 25 -17.79 2.68 -62.63
C PRO A 25 -16.34 2.25 -62.83
N HIS A 26 -15.38 3.13 -62.53
CA HIS A 26 -13.95 2.85 -62.60
C HIS A 26 -13.57 1.76 -61.58
N GLN A 27 -12.79 0.76 -62.01
CA GLN A 27 -12.16 -0.24 -61.13
C GLN A 27 -11.04 0.33 -60.23
N ASP A 28 -10.88 1.66 -60.15
CA ASP A 28 -9.79 2.34 -59.42
C ASP A 28 -10.13 2.66 -57.95
N GLU A 29 -11.32 2.31 -57.44
CA GLU A 29 -11.76 2.71 -56.08
C GLU A 29 -11.68 1.60 -55.01
N THR A 30 -11.26 0.38 -55.36
CA THR A 30 -11.15 -0.73 -54.40
C THR A 30 -9.73 -0.89 -53.88
N GLY A 31 -9.54 -0.82 -52.56
CA GLY A 31 -8.26 -1.09 -51.89
C GLY A 31 -7.83 0.00 -50.92
N ILE A 32 -6.73 -0.25 -50.19
CA ILE A 32 -6.23 0.62 -49.12
C ILE A 32 -5.58 1.91 -49.66
N ILE A 33 -4.98 1.87 -50.85
CA ILE A 33 -4.22 2.99 -51.44
C ILE A 33 -5.12 4.22 -51.70
N PRO A 34 -6.32 4.11 -52.32
CA PRO A 34 -7.25 5.23 -52.47
C PRO A 34 -7.69 5.85 -51.14
N VAL A 35 -7.90 5.03 -50.10
CA VAL A 35 -8.29 5.49 -48.75
C VAL A 35 -7.17 6.29 -48.11
N LEU A 36 -5.93 5.77 -48.13
CA LEU A 36 -4.75 6.46 -47.62
C LEU A 36 -4.50 7.78 -48.37
N ALA A 37 -4.65 7.80 -49.71
CA ALA A 37 -4.50 9.01 -50.51
C ALA A 37 -5.53 10.09 -50.15
N ARG A 38 -6.78 9.71 -49.85
CA ARG A 38 -7.83 10.65 -49.42
C ARG A 38 -7.53 11.26 -48.07
N VAL A 39 -7.12 10.44 -47.10
CA VAL A 39 -6.79 10.88 -45.74
C VAL A 39 -5.58 11.81 -45.74
N VAL A 40 -4.52 11.47 -46.49
CA VAL A 40 -3.30 12.27 -46.57
C VAL A 40 -3.54 13.62 -47.23
N ARG A 41 -4.36 13.70 -48.29
CA ARG A 41 -4.78 14.99 -48.88
C ARG A 41 -5.62 15.83 -47.92
N GLY A 42 -6.45 15.19 -47.10
CA GLY A 42 -7.20 15.88 -46.04
C GLY A 42 -6.28 16.50 -44.98
N ILE A 43 -5.19 15.81 -44.63
CA ILE A 43 -4.18 16.30 -43.69
C ILE A 43 -3.33 17.41 -44.32
N GLU A 44 -2.94 17.27 -45.59
CA GLU A 44 -2.22 18.32 -46.35
C GLU A 44 -3.04 19.62 -46.39
N ASN A 45 -4.32 19.55 -46.75
CA ASN A 45 -5.22 20.70 -46.74
C ASN A 45 -5.41 21.33 -45.35
N ALA A 46 -5.30 20.53 -44.28
CA ALA A 46 -5.36 21.03 -42.91
C ALA A 46 -4.04 21.70 -42.50
N ALA A 47 -2.90 21.17 -42.95
CA ALA A 47 -1.58 21.78 -42.76
C ALA A 47 -1.44 23.12 -43.50
N ASP A 48 -2.13 23.28 -44.64
CA ASP A 48 -2.17 24.55 -45.39
C ASP A 48 -2.91 25.67 -44.65
N ARG A 49 -3.74 25.32 -43.66
CA ARG A 49 -4.50 26.27 -42.84
C ARG A 49 -3.84 26.56 -41.49
N GLY A 50 -2.69 25.95 -41.19
CA GLY A 50 -1.96 26.13 -39.94
C GLY A 50 -1.45 24.82 -39.33
N LYS A 51 -1.11 24.83 -38.04
CA LYS A 51 -0.53 23.67 -37.34
C LYS A 51 -1.51 22.48 -37.29
N VAL A 52 -1.01 21.27 -37.53
CA VAL A 52 -1.85 20.08 -37.57
C VAL A 52 -2.33 19.69 -36.16
N ASN A 53 -3.66 19.58 -35.98
CA ASN A 53 -4.27 19.25 -34.70
C ASN A 53 -4.01 17.78 -34.27
N ALA A 54 -4.29 17.46 -32.99
CA ALA A 54 -4.03 16.14 -32.40
C ALA A 54 -4.68 14.98 -33.20
N ALA A 55 -5.92 15.16 -33.67
CA ALA A 55 -6.64 14.15 -34.44
C ALA A 55 -5.96 13.85 -35.80
N ASN A 56 -5.52 14.88 -36.51
CA ASN A 56 -4.83 14.72 -37.79
C ASN A 56 -3.40 14.19 -37.62
N ARG A 57 -2.73 14.46 -36.50
CA ARG A 57 -1.44 13.83 -36.15
C ARG A 57 -1.57 12.32 -35.96
N VAL A 58 -2.64 11.87 -35.29
CA VAL A 58 -2.95 10.44 -35.13
C VAL A 58 -3.19 9.79 -36.49
N ARG A 59 -4.02 10.41 -37.34
CA ARG A 59 -4.26 9.92 -38.72
C ARG A 59 -2.98 9.87 -39.55
N TYR A 60 -2.13 10.90 -39.43
CA TYR A 60 -0.85 10.97 -40.13
C TYR A 60 0.08 9.81 -39.76
N ARG A 61 0.19 9.49 -38.45
CA ARG A 61 0.96 8.32 -37.97
C ARG A 61 0.38 7.00 -38.48
N VAL A 62 -0.94 6.83 -38.43
CA VAL A 62 -1.61 5.61 -38.90
C VAL A 62 -1.39 5.40 -40.40
N VAL A 63 -1.50 6.45 -41.22
CA VAL A 63 -1.23 6.34 -42.66
C VAL A 63 0.23 5.99 -42.93
N ALA A 64 1.18 6.54 -42.16
CA ALA A 64 2.59 6.19 -42.32
C ALA A 64 2.86 4.69 -42.07
N VAL A 65 2.21 4.11 -41.05
CA VAL A 65 2.31 2.68 -40.72
C VAL A 65 1.65 1.83 -41.82
N LEU A 66 0.39 2.11 -42.17
CA LEU A 66 -0.35 1.36 -43.19
C LEU A 66 0.32 1.43 -44.58
N ALA A 67 0.89 2.57 -44.96
CA ALA A 67 1.60 2.72 -46.23
C ALA A 67 2.88 1.88 -46.28
N ARG A 68 3.57 1.69 -45.13
CA ARG A 68 4.75 0.82 -45.03
C ARG A 68 4.39 -0.65 -45.09
N GLU A 69 3.34 -1.04 -44.36
CA GLU A 69 2.78 -2.40 -44.36
C GLU A 69 2.35 -2.81 -45.78
N GLU A 70 1.59 -1.95 -46.47
CA GLU A 70 1.14 -2.23 -47.83
C GLU A 70 2.29 -2.27 -48.84
N ARG A 71 3.30 -1.40 -48.68
CA ARG A 71 4.51 -1.45 -49.51
C ARG A 71 5.30 -2.74 -49.32
N ALA A 72 5.40 -3.24 -48.09
CA ALA A 72 6.04 -4.52 -47.79
C ALA A 72 5.24 -5.67 -48.42
N ARG A 73 3.91 -5.66 -48.27
CA ARG A 73 3.01 -6.66 -48.85
C ARG A 73 3.13 -6.76 -50.37
N ILE A 74 3.06 -5.63 -51.09
CA ILE A 74 3.17 -5.57 -52.56
C ILE A 74 4.53 -6.09 -53.06
N LYS A 75 5.60 -5.89 -52.29
CA LYS A 75 6.94 -6.42 -52.62
C LYS A 75 7.03 -7.93 -52.45
N THR A 76 6.33 -8.50 -51.47
CA THR A 76 6.33 -9.94 -51.19
C THR A 76 5.26 -10.73 -51.95
N ASP A 77 4.29 -10.03 -52.57
CA ASP A 77 3.18 -10.67 -53.28
C ASP A 77 3.64 -11.27 -54.62
N THR A 78 3.55 -12.60 -54.72
CA THR A 78 3.90 -13.39 -55.90
C THR A 78 2.78 -13.49 -56.93
N SER A 79 1.58 -12.98 -56.62
CA SER A 79 0.41 -13.00 -57.51
C SER A 79 0.34 -11.81 -58.46
N LEU A 80 1.10 -10.73 -58.20
CA LEU A 80 1.13 -9.52 -59.01
C LEU A 80 2.13 -9.64 -60.18
N THR A 81 1.73 -9.19 -61.36
CA THR A 81 2.67 -9.02 -62.47
C THR A 81 3.65 -7.87 -62.18
N ASP A 82 4.84 -7.89 -62.79
CA ASP A 82 5.85 -6.83 -62.58
C ASP A 82 5.33 -5.43 -62.98
N ALA A 83 4.45 -5.37 -63.98
CA ALA A 83 3.79 -4.12 -64.39
C ALA A 83 2.80 -3.60 -63.34
N GLU A 84 2.00 -4.48 -62.73
CA GLU A 84 1.04 -4.12 -61.67
C GLU A 84 1.75 -3.74 -60.37
N ARG A 85 2.81 -4.49 -60.00
CA ARG A 85 3.66 -4.17 -58.86
C ARG A 85 4.27 -2.77 -58.99
N THR A 86 4.78 -2.44 -60.18
CA THR A 86 5.35 -1.12 -60.45
C THR A 86 4.29 -0.01 -60.36
N LYS A 87 3.08 -0.26 -60.87
CA LYS A 87 1.95 0.69 -60.82
C LYS A 87 1.52 1.01 -59.39
N GLU A 88 1.36 -0.01 -58.53
CA GLU A 88 0.92 0.19 -57.14
C GLU A 88 2.03 0.80 -56.26
N LEU A 89 3.30 0.42 -56.47
CA LEU A 89 4.43 1.09 -55.79
C LEU A 89 4.53 2.58 -56.15
N THR A 90 4.30 2.93 -57.42
CA THR A 90 4.28 4.33 -57.86
C THR A 90 3.16 5.14 -57.18
N ARG A 91 2.00 4.52 -56.94
CA ARG A 91 0.88 5.16 -56.20
C ARG A 91 1.24 5.40 -54.73
N LEU A 92 1.89 4.44 -54.08
CA LEU A 92 2.39 4.59 -52.70
C LEU A 92 3.50 5.64 -52.59
N ASP A 93 4.40 5.72 -53.57
CA ASP A 93 5.42 6.77 -53.63
C ASP A 93 4.80 8.17 -53.77
N GLY A 94 3.66 8.28 -54.47
CA GLY A 94 2.85 9.50 -54.51
C GLY A 94 2.30 9.90 -53.13
N ILE A 95 1.83 8.95 -52.34
CA ILE A 95 1.37 9.18 -50.96
C ILE A 95 2.55 9.61 -50.07
N ALA A 96 3.68 8.91 -50.15
CA ALA A 96 4.90 9.26 -49.41
C ALA A 96 5.40 10.68 -49.76
N THR A 97 5.30 11.08 -51.02
CA THR A 97 5.63 12.43 -51.47
C THR A 97 4.74 13.49 -50.83
N ILE A 98 3.43 13.26 -50.73
CA ILE A 98 2.50 14.20 -50.08
C ILE A 98 2.77 14.27 -48.58
N MET A 99 3.03 13.14 -47.93
CA MET A 99 3.40 13.10 -46.52
C MET A 99 4.70 13.86 -46.25
N ALA A 100 5.74 13.66 -47.06
CA ALA A 100 7.00 14.39 -46.94
C ALA A 100 6.82 15.91 -47.12
N LYS A 101 6.01 16.35 -48.11
CA LYS A 101 5.66 17.77 -48.28
C LYS A 101 4.91 18.33 -47.07
N THR A 102 4.00 17.55 -46.49
CA THR A 102 3.23 17.93 -45.30
C THR A 102 4.13 18.05 -44.07
N ALA A 103 5.07 17.12 -43.86
CA ALA A 103 6.04 17.16 -42.77
C ALA A 103 7.11 18.27 -42.93
N ALA A 104 7.44 18.66 -44.16
CA ALA A 104 8.29 19.83 -44.41
C ALA A 104 7.61 21.15 -44.01
N ARG A 105 6.27 21.20 -44.03
CA ARG A 105 5.47 22.35 -43.57
C ARG A 105 5.21 22.33 -42.07
N ASP A 106 5.03 21.16 -41.46
CA ASP A 106 4.92 20.97 -40.02
C ASP A 106 5.98 19.98 -39.51
N ALA A 107 7.12 20.52 -39.04
CA ALA A 107 8.26 19.76 -38.57
C ALA A 107 7.92 18.81 -37.39
N SER A 108 6.83 19.07 -36.67
CA SER A 108 6.40 18.22 -35.56
C SER A 108 5.79 16.88 -36.00
N LEU A 109 5.57 16.68 -37.31
CA LEU A 109 5.14 15.42 -37.92
C LEU A 109 6.33 14.51 -38.30
N ILE A 110 7.55 15.05 -38.37
CA ILE A 110 8.75 14.29 -38.77
C ILE A 110 9.02 13.17 -37.75
N GLN A 111 8.91 13.47 -36.46
CA GLN A 111 9.11 12.49 -35.38
C GLN A 111 8.10 11.31 -35.45
N LEU A 112 6.90 11.55 -36.00
CA LEU A 112 5.87 10.51 -36.15
C LEU A 112 6.14 9.55 -37.31
N LEU A 113 7.05 9.91 -38.23
CA LEU A 113 7.51 9.01 -39.29
C LEU A 113 8.61 8.07 -38.78
N THR A 114 9.39 8.50 -37.79
CA THR A 114 10.55 7.74 -37.28
C THR A 114 10.24 6.89 -36.04
N ASP A 115 9.11 7.13 -35.37
CA ASP A 115 8.72 6.44 -34.14
C ASP A 115 8.24 5.00 -34.42
N SER A 116 8.93 4.02 -33.83
CA SER A 116 8.59 2.59 -33.86
C SER A 116 7.75 2.14 -32.65
N ALA A 117 7.36 3.05 -31.77
CA ALA A 117 6.54 2.72 -30.60
C ALA A 117 5.14 2.19 -31.01
N PRO A 118 4.54 1.30 -30.20
CA PRO A 118 3.21 0.76 -30.46
C PRO A 118 2.14 1.87 -30.57
N LEU A 119 1.16 1.66 -31.44
CA LEU A 119 0.07 2.62 -31.67
C LEU A 119 -0.77 2.79 -30.40
N SER A 120 -1.06 4.04 -30.03
CA SER A 120 -2.00 4.36 -28.93
C SER A 120 -3.41 3.80 -29.21
N PRO A 121 -4.27 3.59 -28.18
CA PRO A 121 -5.63 3.09 -28.37
C PRO A 121 -6.47 3.90 -29.39
N ALA A 122 -6.36 5.24 -29.36
CA ALA A 122 -7.04 6.10 -30.33
C ALA A 122 -6.50 5.94 -31.77
N ALA A 123 -5.23 5.58 -31.93
CA ALA A 123 -4.63 5.30 -33.24
C ALA A 123 -5.03 3.92 -33.77
N GLN A 124 -5.22 2.93 -32.90
CA GLN A 124 -5.76 1.61 -33.26
C GLN A 124 -7.20 1.72 -33.78
N GLU A 125 -8.04 2.55 -33.16
CA GLU A 125 -9.41 2.80 -33.63
C GLU A 125 -9.45 3.46 -35.02
N VAL A 126 -8.57 4.44 -35.26
CA VAL A 126 -8.40 5.06 -36.57
C VAL A 126 -7.88 4.05 -37.60
N ARG A 127 -6.89 3.22 -37.25
CA ARG A 127 -6.37 2.14 -38.12
C ARG A 127 -7.47 1.18 -38.54
N ARG A 128 -8.27 0.70 -37.59
CA ARG A 128 -9.43 -0.16 -37.83
C ARG A 128 -10.44 0.48 -38.78
N THR A 129 -10.77 1.75 -38.56
CA THR A 129 -11.72 2.48 -39.40
C THR A 129 -11.25 2.54 -40.85
N LEU A 130 -9.96 2.83 -41.07
CA LEU A 130 -9.38 2.90 -42.42
C LEU A 130 -9.29 1.52 -43.09
N LEU A 131 -8.99 0.46 -42.34
CA LEU A 131 -8.95 -0.91 -42.86
C LEU A 131 -10.34 -1.44 -43.24
N LEU A 132 -11.37 -1.12 -42.44
CA LEU A 132 -12.77 -1.42 -42.75
C LEU A 132 -13.24 -0.66 -43.99
N GLU A 133 -12.90 0.63 -44.10
CA GLU A 133 -13.22 1.44 -45.28
C GLU A 133 -12.52 0.94 -46.54
N ALA A 134 -11.32 0.40 -46.41
CA ALA A 134 -10.56 -0.22 -47.50
C ALA A 134 -11.03 -1.64 -47.88
N GLY A 135 -11.98 -2.22 -47.14
CA GLY A 135 -12.44 -3.60 -47.35
C GLY A 135 -11.37 -4.66 -47.08
N THR A 136 -10.36 -4.35 -46.26
CA THR A 136 -9.24 -5.25 -45.94
C THR A 136 -9.59 -6.11 -44.72
N PRO A 137 -9.35 -7.44 -44.73
CA PRO A 137 -9.60 -8.29 -43.56
C PRO A 137 -8.71 -7.86 -42.38
N LEU A 138 -9.32 -7.71 -41.20
CA LEU A 138 -8.64 -7.28 -39.98
C LEU A 138 -7.78 -8.42 -39.41
N ALA A 139 -6.54 -8.11 -39.01
CA ALA A 139 -5.67 -9.04 -38.30
C ALA A 139 -6.17 -9.29 -36.86
N PRO A 140 -5.77 -10.39 -36.19
CA PRO A 140 -6.19 -10.72 -34.82
C PRO A 140 -5.93 -9.60 -33.81
N GLU A 141 -4.85 -8.83 -34.01
CA GLU A 141 -4.50 -7.65 -33.21
C GLU A 141 -5.43 -6.43 -33.39
N ASP A 142 -6.21 -6.37 -34.47
CA ASP A 142 -7.17 -5.30 -34.78
C ASP A 142 -8.63 -5.72 -34.53
N LEU A 143 -8.86 -6.99 -34.17
CA LEU A 143 -10.14 -7.48 -33.68
C LEU A 143 -10.30 -7.08 -32.21
N VAL A 144 -11.44 -6.50 -31.87
CA VAL A 144 -11.82 -6.24 -30.48
C VAL A 144 -11.74 -7.59 -29.77
N VAL A 145 -10.79 -7.73 -28.83
CA VAL A 145 -11.03 -8.54 -27.64
C VAL A 145 -12.33 -7.97 -27.10
N VAL A 146 -13.45 -8.62 -27.41
CA VAL A 146 -14.58 -8.61 -26.50
C VAL A 146 -13.90 -8.98 -25.21
N THR A 147 -13.78 -8.02 -24.29
CA THR A 147 -13.51 -8.34 -22.91
C THR A 147 -14.59 -9.36 -22.58
N GLU A 148 -14.25 -10.64 -22.72
CA GLU A 148 -14.85 -11.68 -21.93
C GLU A 148 -14.93 -11.06 -20.54
N PRO A 149 -16.12 -11.03 -19.92
CA PRO A 149 -16.20 -10.52 -18.57
C PRO A 149 -15.09 -11.24 -17.81
N GLU A 150 -14.14 -10.48 -17.26
CA GLU A 150 -13.04 -11.01 -16.47
C GLU A 150 -13.62 -12.15 -15.65
N ALA A 151 -13.04 -13.35 -15.80
CA ALA A 151 -13.44 -14.50 -15.01
C ALA A 151 -13.66 -13.99 -13.58
N LYS A 152 -14.90 -14.12 -13.09
CA LYS A 152 -15.33 -13.53 -11.82
C LYS A 152 -14.18 -13.69 -10.83
N PRO A 153 -13.65 -12.60 -10.26
CA PRO A 153 -12.47 -12.71 -9.42
C PRO A 153 -12.76 -13.76 -8.36
N ALA A 154 -11.82 -14.66 -8.08
CA ALA A 154 -11.98 -15.75 -7.09
C ALA A 154 -12.47 -15.28 -5.70
N VAL A 155 -12.44 -13.97 -5.46
CA VAL A 155 -13.08 -13.27 -4.34
C VAL A 155 -14.60 -13.46 -4.31
N GLU A 156 -15.32 -13.49 -5.45
CA GLU A 156 -16.79 -13.65 -5.48
C GLU A 156 -17.26 -14.99 -4.91
N GLU A 157 -16.49 -16.07 -5.08
CA GLU A 157 -16.87 -17.41 -4.57
C GLU A 157 -16.87 -17.51 -3.04
N ARG A 158 -16.13 -16.62 -2.35
CA ARG A 158 -16.02 -16.61 -0.88
C ARG A 158 -16.88 -15.55 -0.22
N GLN A 159 -17.62 -14.76 -1.00
CA GLN A 159 -18.40 -13.65 -0.47
C GLN A 159 -19.66 -14.13 0.23
N VAL A 160 -19.86 -13.64 1.45
CA VAL A 160 -21.05 -13.90 2.25
C VAL A 160 -21.83 -12.60 2.43
N VAL A 161 -23.15 -12.73 2.43
CA VAL A 161 -24.06 -11.61 2.78
C VAL A 161 -24.94 -12.09 3.93
N PRO A 162 -24.63 -11.67 5.17
CA PRO A 162 -25.39 -12.02 6.36
C PRO A 162 -26.88 -11.67 6.23
N GLN A 163 -27.74 -12.42 6.94
CA GLN A 163 -29.18 -12.24 6.86
C GLN A 163 -29.63 -10.84 7.27
N SER A 164 -29.07 -10.30 8.36
CA SER A 164 -29.35 -8.94 8.83
C SER A 164 -28.96 -7.88 7.79
N VAL A 165 -27.89 -8.09 7.03
CA VAL A 165 -27.47 -7.18 5.96
C VAL A 165 -28.47 -7.19 4.80
N ARG A 166 -29.01 -8.37 4.45
CA ARG A 166 -30.08 -8.47 3.46
C ARG A 166 -31.32 -7.71 3.94
N GLN A 167 -31.70 -7.86 5.20
CA GLN A 167 -32.82 -7.12 5.79
C GLN A 167 -32.59 -5.60 5.76
N TYR A 168 -31.39 -5.15 6.14
CA TYR A 168 -31.01 -3.74 6.06
C TYR A 168 -31.13 -3.19 4.64
N GLN A 169 -30.59 -3.90 3.64
CA GLN A 169 -30.69 -3.52 2.23
C GLN A 169 -32.15 -3.44 1.75
N MET A 170 -33.01 -4.36 2.20
CA MET A 170 -34.44 -4.34 1.89
C MET A 170 -35.19 -3.20 2.60
N SER A 171 -34.73 -2.79 3.78
CA SER A 171 -35.33 -1.67 4.54
C SER A 171 -34.93 -0.30 4.00
N ASN A 172 -33.75 -0.19 3.37
CA ASN A 172 -33.22 1.01 2.74
C ASN A 172 -32.95 0.77 1.23
N PRO A 173 -33.99 0.53 0.42
CA PRO A 173 -33.83 0.25 -1.02
C PRO A 173 -33.31 1.46 -1.80
N PHE A 174 -33.47 2.67 -1.25
CA PHE A 174 -32.97 3.93 -1.80
C PHE A 174 -32.07 4.61 -0.77
N LEU A 175 -30.75 4.38 -0.85
CA LEU A 175 -29.81 5.30 -0.20
C LEU A 175 -30.03 6.67 -0.84
N ALA A 176 -30.43 7.66 -0.04
CA ALA A 176 -30.65 9.01 -0.54
C ALA A 176 -29.38 9.49 -1.28
N PRO A 177 -29.48 9.97 -2.52
CA PRO A 177 -28.34 10.50 -3.24
C PRO A 177 -27.74 11.67 -2.44
N ASP A 178 -26.46 11.54 -2.09
CA ASP A 178 -25.72 12.61 -1.44
C ASP A 178 -25.29 13.65 -2.47
N PHE A 179 -26.09 14.70 -2.62
CA PHE A 179 -25.83 15.80 -3.55
C PHE A 179 -24.71 16.75 -3.07
N SER A 180 -24.10 16.54 -1.91
CA SER A 180 -22.90 17.31 -1.51
C SER A 180 -21.76 17.14 -2.52
N ALA A 181 -21.70 15.99 -3.22
CA ALA A 181 -20.79 15.72 -4.33
C ALA A 181 -21.01 16.60 -5.57
N PHE A 182 -22.22 17.15 -5.72
CA PHE A 182 -22.61 17.93 -6.89
C PHE A 182 -22.16 19.40 -6.81
N GLN A 183 -21.61 19.85 -5.66
CA GLN A 183 -21.21 21.25 -5.43
C GLN A 183 -19.74 21.57 -5.67
N ALA A 184 -18.87 20.61 -5.98
CA ALA A 184 -17.49 20.93 -6.35
C ALA A 184 -17.36 20.99 -7.87
N PRO A 185 -17.27 22.17 -8.52
CA PRO A 185 -16.69 22.22 -9.85
C PRO A 185 -15.32 21.54 -9.76
N LYS A 186 -15.06 20.54 -10.61
CA LYS A 186 -13.69 20.07 -10.85
C LYS A 186 -12.86 21.34 -11.08
N PRO A 187 -11.87 21.67 -10.23
CA PRO A 187 -11.01 22.79 -10.54
C PRO A 187 -10.51 22.55 -11.97
N ALA A 188 -10.63 23.55 -12.83
CA ALA A 188 -10.06 23.48 -14.17
C ALA A 188 -8.62 23.01 -13.99
N ALA A 189 -8.24 21.91 -14.65
CA ALA A 189 -6.89 21.40 -14.59
C ALA A 189 -5.96 22.52 -15.09
N ARG A 190 -5.42 23.29 -14.14
CA ARG A 190 -4.29 24.16 -14.42
C ARG A 190 -3.15 23.20 -14.66
N SER A 191 -2.57 23.24 -15.85
CA SER A 191 -1.36 22.49 -16.12
C SER A 191 -0.26 23.07 -15.22
N GLY A 192 0.02 22.41 -14.12
CA GLY A 192 0.99 22.84 -13.13
C GLY A 192 2.41 22.48 -13.55
N GLN A 193 3.40 23.17 -12.99
CA GLN A 193 4.82 22.88 -13.26
C GLN A 193 5.21 21.44 -12.90
N LEU A 194 4.48 20.85 -11.95
CA LEU A 194 4.74 19.53 -11.41
C LEU A 194 4.04 18.38 -12.16
N ASP A 195 3.15 18.66 -13.12
CA ASP A 195 2.35 17.64 -13.82
C ASP A 195 3.19 16.60 -14.59
N ASN A 196 4.38 16.99 -15.03
CA ASN A 196 5.31 16.13 -15.77
C ASN A 196 6.33 15.42 -14.87
N TRP A 197 6.28 15.64 -13.55
CA TRP A 197 7.23 15.06 -12.61
C TRP A 197 6.70 13.76 -11.97
N GLU A 198 7.59 12.79 -11.80
CA GLU A 198 7.32 11.64 -10.93
C GLU A 198 7.55 12.04 -9.47
N LEU A 199 6.46 12.38 -8.77
CA LEU A 199 6.55 12.96 -7.43
C LEU A 199 6.52 11.95 -6.28
N ILE A 200 6.08 10.72 -6.51
CA ILE A 200 5.89 9.74 -5.42
C ILE A 200 7.19 9.48 -4.67
N GLU A 201 8.27 9.19 -5.40
CA GLU A 201 9.59 8.94 -4.82
C GLU A 201 10.17 10.20 -4.11
N PRO A 202 10.19 11.40 -4.72
CA PRO A 202 10.56 12.63 -4.02
C PRO A 202 9.76 12.91 -2.74
N LEU A 203 8.47 12.59 -2.71
CA LEU A 203 7.64 12.76 -1.52
C LEU A 203 8.06 11.84 -0.38
N PHE A 204 8.45 10.59 -0.67
CA PHE A 204 9.00 9.69 0.35
C PHE A 204 10.34 10.21 0.87
N ARG A 205 11.28 10.56 -0.01
CA ARG A 205 12.57 11.15 0.36
C ARG A 205 12.46 12.44 1.15
N SER A 206 11.36 13.18 1.01
CA SER A 206 11.10 14.37 1.81
C SER A 206 11.07 14.09 3.32
N PHE A 207 10.70 12.87 3.73
CA PHE A 207 10.73 12.45 5.13
C PHE A 207 12.14 12.05 5.59
N GLU A 208 13.04 11.65 4.70
CA GLU A 208 14.44 11.35 5.04
C GLU A 208 15.29 12.60 5.19
N ILE A 209 15.20 13.49 4.19
CA ILE A 209 16.13 14.61 4.02
C ILE A 209 15.50 15.93 4.51
N GLY A 210 14.18 16.05 4.44
CA GLY A 210 13.44 17.28 4.75
C GLY A 210 13.00 17.43 6.20
N ALA A 211 13.42 16.53 7.11
CA ALA A 211 12.87 16.47 8.47
C ALA A 211 13.23 17.68 9.35
N GLY A 212 14.41 18.27 9.16
CA GLY A 212 14.80 19.54 9.78
C GLY A 212 14.72 19.61 11.30
N GLY A 213 14.74 18.46 12.01
CA GLY A 213 14.68 18.41 13.48
C GLY A 213 13.28 18.32 14.11
N GLY A 214 12.20 18.46 13.32
CA GLY A 214 10.84 18.56 13.86
C GLY A 214 10.00 17.30 13.70
N ALA A 215 9.18 16.98 14.72
CA ALA A 215 8.21 15.90 14.63
C ALA A 215 7.21 16.14 13.47
N ALA A 216 6.84 15.07 12.77
CA ALA A 216 5.88 15.04 11.67
C ALA A 216 4.46 15.13 12.24
N SER A 217 4.11 16.29 12.77
CA SER A 217 2.79 16.56 13.35
C SER A 217 2.24 17.85 12.76
N MET A 218 1.05 17.77 12.19
CA MET A 218 0.32 18.95 11.75
C MET A 218 -0.01 19.85 12.94
N GLU A 219 -0.20 21.13 12.68
CA GLU A 219 -0.74 22.02 13.69
C GLU A 219 -2.19 21.65 13.98
N LEU A 220 -2.48 21.42 15.26
CA LEU A 220 -3.83 21.10 15.75
C LEU A 220 -4.44 22.34 16.42
N PRO A 221 -5.73 22.62 16.19
CA PRO A 221 -6.41 23.75 16.82
C PRO A 221 -6.48 23.60 18.35
N ALA A 222 -6.76 24.69 19.05
CA ALA A 222 -6.98 24.66 20.49
C ALA A 222 -8.29 23.94 20.82
N ALA A 223 -8.29 23.08 21.83
CA ALA A 223 -9.46 22.33 22.23
C ALA A 223 -10.53 23.26 22.83
N ARG A 224 -11.78 23.16 22.36
CA ARG A 224 -12.91 23.89 22.95
C ARG A 224 -13.41 23.29 24.27
N SER A 225 -13.24 21.98 24.44
CA SER A 225 -13.68 21.25 25.62
C SER A 225 -12.91 19.93 25.76
N LEU A 226 -12.70 19.50 27.00
CA LEU A 226 -12.16 18.17 27.33
C LEU A 226 -13.27 17.14 27.59
N ALA A 227 -14.52 17.58 27.71
CA ALA A 227 -15.64 16.71 28.06
C ALA A 227 -16.05 15.80 26.91
N THR A 228 -16.36 14.53 27.24
CA THR A 228 -16.85 13.53 26.28
C THR A 228 -18.30 13.13 26.55
N PRO A 229 -19.01 12.58 25.54
CA PRO A 229 -20.34 11.99 25.76
C PRO A 229 -20.37 10.89 26.83
N GLY A 230 -19.25 10.17 27.03
CA GLY A 230 -19.10 9.12 28.04
C GLY A 230 -18.84 9.59 29.47
N LYS A 231 -18.97 10.90 29.77
CA LYS A 231 -18.65 11.52 31.08
C LYS A 231 -17.17 11.37 31.51
N LEU A 232 -16.30 11.00 30.59
CA LEU A 232 -14.84 10.97 30.78
C LEU A 232 -14.23 12.27 30.27
N GLU A 233 -13.09 12.66 30.84
CA GLU A 233 -12.31 13.79 30.35
C GLU A 233 -11.17 13.31 29.43
N LEU A 234 -10.98 14.03 28.32
CA LEU A 234 -9.84 13.84 27.43
C LEU A 234 -8.60 14.54 27.96
N MET A 235 -7.44 13.97 27.64
CA MET A 235 -6.20 14.72 27.74
C MET A 235 -6.18 15.87 26.72
N PRO A 236 -5.47 16.98 27.00
CA PRO A 236 -5.44 18.14 26.12
C PRO A 236 -5.05 17.81 24.67
N HIS A 237 -4.07 16.93 24.46
CA HIS A 237 -3.64 16.55 23.11
C HIS A 237 -4.75 15.81 22.35
N GLN A 238 -5.51 14.94 23.02
CA GLN A 238 -6.61 14.19 22.42
C GLN A 238 -7.73 15.14 22.01
N ALA A 239 -8.06 16.11 22.86
CA ALA A 239 -9.10 17.08 22.59
C ALA A 239 -8.75 17.99 21.39
N ARG A 240 -7.48 18.40 21.23
CA ARG A 240 -7.00 19.17 20.06
C ARG A 240 -7.15 18.37 18.75
N PHE A 241 -6.90 17.07 18.79
CA PHE A 241 -7.13 16.19 17.63
C PHE A 241 -8.62 16.12 17.26
N VAL A 242 -9.49 15.92 18.24
CA VAL A 242 -10.94 15.89 18.03
C VAL A 242 -11.45 17.22 17.49
N GLU A 243 -10.88 18.35 17.92
CA GLU A 243 -11.27 19.66 17.42
C GLU A 243 -10.92 19.86 15.94
N SER A 244 -9.80 19.36 15.43
CA SER A 244 -9.51 19.45 13.99
C SER A 244 -10.55 18.69 13.15
N ALA A 245 -11.06 17.57 13.67
CA ALA A 245 -12.15 16.83 13.02
C ALA A 245 -13.45 17.63 13.06
N ARG A 246 -13.71 18.36 14.14
CA ARG A 246 -14.85 19.28 14.25
C ARG A 246 -14.77 20.43 13.26
N GLU A 247 -13.58 20.98 13.03
CA GLU A 247 -13.35 22.10 12.08
C GLU A 247 -13.42 21.70 10.60
N GLY A 248 -13.50 20.40 10.31
CA GLY A 248 -13.73 19.92 8.94
C GLY A 248 -12.62 19.05 8.38
N HIS A 249 -11.55 18.78 9.13
CA HIS A 249 -10.50 17.88 8.65
C HIS A 249 -10.97 16.41 8.68
N ARG A 250 -10.62 15.61 7.65
CA ARG A 250 -11.23 14.29 7.41
C ARG A 250 -10.27 13.14 7.14
N SER A 251 -9.00 13.38 6.79
CA SER A 251 -8.04 12.29 6.59
C SER A 251 -6.93 12.38 7.63
N TYR A 252 -6.58 11.29 8.30
CA TYR A 252 -5.57 11.33 9.37
C TYR A 252 -4.66 10.11 9.35
N LEU A 253 -3.37 10.36 9.45
CA LEU A 253 -2.39 9.38 9.90
C LEU A 253 -2.07 9.68 11.36
N LEU A 254 -2.76 8.99 12.28
CA LEU A 254 -2.52 9.12 13.70
C LEU A 254 -1.38 8.17 14.13
N ALA A 255 -0.18 8.72 14.08
CA ALA A 255 1.10 8.08 14.34
C ALA A 255 1.62 8.26 15.78
N ASP A 256 0.75 8.70 16.70
CA ASP A 256 1.09 8.83 18.13
C ASP A 256 1.74 7.57 18.69
N GLU A 257 2.67 7.75 19.64
CA GLU A 257 3.26 6.65 20.39
C GLU A 257 2.17 5.71 20.96
N PRO A 258 2.39 4.37 20.97
CA PRO A 258 1.46 3.45 21.60
C PRO A 258 1.12 3.86 23.04
N GLY A 259 -0.16 3.77 23.40
CA GLY A 259 -0.62 4.12 24.74
C GLY A 259 -1.23 5.51 24.90
N LEU A 260 -1.08 6.43 23.93
CA LEU A 260 -1.64 7.80 23.98
C LEU A 260 -3.16 7.92 23.72
N GLY A 261 -3.88 6.80 23.72
CA GLY A 261 -5.35 6.77 23.55
C GLY A 261 -5.84 7.05 22.13
N LYS A 262 -5.15 6.52 21.11
CA LYS A 262 -5.54 6.65 19.69
C LYS A 262 -6.97 6.19 19.40
N THR A 263 -7.43 5.10 20.03
CA THR A 263 -8.79 4.57 19.87
C THR A 263 -9.85 5.58 20.30
N ALA A 264 -9.68 6.21 21.48
CA ALA A 264 -10.58 7.25 21.97
C ALA A 264 -10.62 8.45 21.02
N GLN A 265 -9.45 8.92 20.58
CA GLN A 265 -9.32 10.01 19.60
C GLN A 265 -10.09 9.72 18.31
N ALA A 266 -9.95 8.51 17.76
CA ALA A 266 -10.58 8.13 16.50
C ALA A 266 -12.11 8.00 16.61
N LEU A 267 -12.61 7.39 17.69
CA LEU A 267 -14.06 7.26 17.94
C LEU A 267 -14.71 8.63 18.14
N LEU A 268 -14.07 9.52 18.90
CA LEU A 268 -14.60 10.86 19.15
C LEU A 268 -14.49 11.76 17.92
N ALA A 269 -13.43 11.64 17.12
CA ALA A 269 -13.35 12.29 15.81
C ALA A 269 -14.50 11.88 14.88
N ALA A 270 -14.81 10.57 14.82
CA ALA A 270 -15.97 10.07 14.08
C ALA A 270 -17.30 10.62 14.63
N ASN A 271 -17.41 10.74 15.95
CA ASN A 271 -18.60 11.27 16.58
C ASN A 271 -18.82 12.76 16.26
N VAL A 272 -17.78 13.60 16.36
CA VAL A 272 -17.91 15.04 16.06
C VAL A 272 -18.03 15.34 14.57
N ALA A 273 -17.47 14.50 13.70
CA ALA A 273 -17.62 14.58 12.25
C ALA A 273 -18.95 13.97 11.76
N ASN A 274 -19.73 13.36 12.65
CA ASN A 274 -20.95 12.59 12.32
C ASN A 274 -20.73 11.57 11.19
N ALA A 275 -19.60 10.84 11.26
CA ALA A 275 -19.14 9.92 10.21
C ALA A 275 -19.72 8.50 10.39
N TYR A 276 -21.04 8.38 10.49
CA TYR A 276 -21.75 7.10 10.63
C TYR A 276 -22.64 6.78 9.41
N PRO A 277 -22.78 5.51 9.00
CA PRO A 277 -22.17 4.34 9.63
C PRO A 277 -20.64 4.32 9.46
N LEU A 278 -19.93 3.78 10.47
CA LEU A 278 -18.48 3.78 10.58
C LEU A 278 -17.94 2.34 10.42
N LEU A 279 -16.94 2.17 9.55
CA LEU A 279 -16.23 0.89 9.40
C LEU A 279 -14.92 0.93 10.18
N VAL A 280 -14.70 -0.04 11.06
CA VAL A 280 -13.46 -0.19 11.83
C VAL A 280 -12.79 -1.50 11.45
N VAL A 281 -11.62 -1.42 10.83
CA VAL A 281 -10.79 -2.58 10.46
C VAL A 281 -9.64 -2.71 11.44
N VAL A 282 -9.56 -3.85 12.12
CA VAL A 282 -8.62 -4.05 13.24
C VAL A 282 -7.94 -5.41 13.20
N PRO A 283 -6.82 -5.62 13.91
CA PRO A 283 -6.31 -6.97 14.19
C PRO A 283 -7.36 -7.84 14.92
N ASN A 284 -7.36 -9.15 14.67
CA ASN A 284 -8.36 -10.05 15.27
C ASN A 284 -8.37 -9.97 16.81
N VAL A 285 -7.18 -9.81 17.41
CA VAL A 285 -6.98 -9.78 18.86
C VAL A 285 -7.62 -8.57 19.55
N VAL A 286 -7.89 -7.47 18.83
CA VAL A 286 -8.38 -6.22 19.45
C VAL A 286 -9.86 -5.93 19.20
N LYS A 287 -10.58 -6.79 18.45
CA LYS A 287 -12.00 -6.57 18.12
C LYS A 287 -12.87 -6.33 19.36
N VAL A 288 -12.69 -7.16 20.39
CA VAL A 288 -13.44 -7.06 21.65
C VAL A 288 -13.06 -5.78 22.41
N ASN A 289 -11.78 -5.41 22.41
CA ASN A 289 -11.34 -4.17 23.03
C ASN A 289 -11.99 -2.95 22.35
N TRP A 290 -12.04 -2.93 21.02
CA TRP A 290 -12.72 -1.86 20.29
C TRP A 290 -14.20 -1.75 20.63
N ALA A 291 -14.91 -2.87 20.75
CA ALA A 291 -16.32 -2.86 21.18
C ALA A 291 -16.50 -2.24 22.57
N ARG A 292 -15.65 -2.59 23.54
CA ARG A 292 -15.64 -1.99 24.89
C ARG A 292 -15.33 -0.49 24.86
N GLU A 293 -14.39 -0.08 24.01
CA GLU A 293 -14.04 1.34 23.85
C GLU A 293 -15.18 2.15 23.22
N VAL A 294 -15.98 1.55 22.32
CA VAL A 294 -17.21 2.18 21.79
C VAL A 294 -18.20 2.44 22.91
N GLU A 295 -18.50 1.43 23.74
CA GLU A 295 -19.42 1.57 24.88
C GLU A 295 -18.95 2.65 25.86
N LYS A 296 -17.63 2.72 26.07
CA LYS A 296 -17.00 3.68 26.99
C LYS A 296 -17.01 5.13 26.47
N TRP A 297 -16.58 5.36 25.23
CA TRP A 297 -16.36 6.73 24.70
C TRP A 297 -17.55 7.29 23.93
N THR A 298 -18.39 6.41 23.36
CA THR A 298 -19.56 6.78 22.56
C THR A 298 -20.77 5.92 22.97
N PRO A 299 -21.24 5.98 24.23
CA PRO A 299 -22.33 5.14 24.73
C PRO A 299 -23.66 5.31 23.98
N GLN A 300 -23.82 6.42 23.25
CA GLN A 300 -24.97 6.70 22.40
C GLN A 300 -24.95 5.96 21.04
N ARG A 301 -23.88 5.21 20.74
CA ARG A 301 -23.69 4.50 19.46
C ARG A 301 -23.69 3.00 19.67
N THR A 302 -24.22 2.27 18.71
CA THR A 302 -24.23 0.80 18.71
C THR A 302 -23.06 0.26 17.89
N ALA A 303 -22.41 -0.81 18.37
CA ALA A 303 -21.35 -1.51 17.66
C ALA A 303 -21.72 -2.97 17.43
N THR A 304 -21.35 -3.48 16.25
CA THR A 304 -21.39 -4.92 15.93
C THR A 304 -19.99 -5.41 15.60
N VAL A 305 -19.64 -6.60 16.07
CA VAL A 305 -18.37 -7.25 15.76
C VAL A 305 -18.61 -8.37 14.75
N VAL A 306 -17.86 -8.36 13.66
CA VAL A 306 -17.93 -9.39 12.62
C VAL A 306 -17.08 -10.60 13.03
N HIS A 307 -17.72 -11.76 13.08
CA HIS A 307 -17.10 -13.06 13.37
C HIS A 307 -17.44 -14.05 12.25
N GLY A 308 -16.45 -14.85 11.81
CA GLY A 308 -16.68 -15.91 10.82
C GLY A 308 -17.36 -15.38 9.56
N ASP A 309 -18.51 -15.95 9.22
CA ASP A 309 -19.34 -15.56 8.07
C ASP A 309 -20.39 -14.48 8.40
N GLY A 310 -20.37 -13.96 9.63
CA GLY A 310 -21.15 -12.82 10.06
C GLY A 310 -22.60 -13.14 10.45
N ASP A 311 -22.90 -14.36 10.91
CA ASP A 311 -24.27 -14.78 11.24
C ASP A 311 -24.91 -13.93 12.35
N ASP A 312 -24.12 -13.51 13.34
CA ASP A 312 -24.58 -12.75 14.51
C ASP A 312 -24.48 -11.22 14.35
N ILE A 313 -24.21 -10.70 13.14
CA ILE A 313 -23.99 -9.26 12.99
C ILE A 313 -25.29 -8.46 13.02
N ASP A 314 -25.28 -7.33 13.73
CA ASP A 314 -26.34 -6.33 13.62
C ASP A 314 -26.01 -5.35 12.49
N ALA A 315 -26.65 -5.55 11.34
CA ALA A 315 -26.54 -4.64 10.21
C ALA A 315 -27.28 -3.30 10.42
N PHE A 316 -27.86 -2.99 11.57
CA PHE A 316 -28.35 -1.65 11.89
C PHE A 316 -27.40 -0.88 12.81
N ALA A 317 -26.32 -1.51 13.27
CA ALA A 317 -25.33 -0.86 14.11
C ALA A 317 -24.66 0.35 13.42
N ASP A 318 -24.41 1.39 14.21
CA ASP A 318 -23.69 2.60 13.79
C ASP A 318 -22.24 2.28 13.42
N ILE A 319 -21.62 1.32 14.13
CA ILE A 319 -20.21 0.96 14.00
C ILE A 319 -20.08 -0.53 13.69
N VAL A 320 -19.37 -0.85 12.61
CA VAL A 320 -19.06 -2.24 12.22
C VAL A 320 -17.56 -2.49 12.42
N ILE A 321 -17.23 -3.42 13.31
CA ILE A 321 -15.84 -3.81 13.63
C ILE A 321 -15.52 -5.14 12.96
N VAL A 322 -14.51 -5.16 12.08
CA VAL A 322 -14.10 -6.34 11.31
C VAL A 322 -12.59 -6.54 11.40
N ASN A 323 -12.11 -7.78 11.32
CA ASN A 323 -10.67 -8.04 11.24
C ASN A 323 -10.16 -8.21 9.81
N TYR A 324 -8.88 -7.90 9.60
CA TYR A 324 -8.22 -7.99 8.29
C TYR A 324 -8.36 -9.35 7.58
N GLU A 325 -8.42 -10.44 8.33
CA GLU A 325 -8.38 -11.81 7.81
C GLU A 325 -9.70 -12.29 7.19
N VAL A 326 -10.82 -11.70 7.61
CA VAL A 326 -12.16 -12.06 7.11
C VAL A 326 -12.71 -11.03 6.11
N LEU A 327 -11.91 -10.01 5.78
CA LEU A 327 -12.32 -8.97 4.84
C LEU A 327 -12.67 -9.56 3.47
N ASP A 328 -11.94 -10.57 3.01
CA ASP A 328 -12.17 -11.23 1.71
C ASP A 328 -13.64 -11.70 1.56
N ARG A 329 -14.22 -12.25 2.63
CA ARG A 329 -15.61 -12.73 2.66
C ARG A 329 -16.64 -11.60 2.71
N HIS A 330 -16.29 -10.45 3.26
CA HIS A 330 -17.24 -9.39 3.59
C HIS A 330 -17.15 -8.13 2.71
N VAL A 331 -16.10 -7.99 1.90
CA VAL A 331 -15.84 -6.79 1.08
C VAL A 331 -17.05 -6.36 0.27
N ALA A 332 -17.81 -7.28 -0.33
CA ALA A 332 -18.90 -6.91 -1.24
C ALA A 332 -20.10 -6.26 -0.57
N TRP A 333 -20.49 -6.70 0.63
CA TRP A 333 -21.60 -6.07 1.34
C TRP A 333 -21.14 -4.83 2.10
N LEU A 334 -19.93 -4.87 2.67
CA LEU A 334 -19.29 -3.71 3.32
C LEU A 334 -19.16 -2.55 2.33
N SER A 335 -18.70 -2.84 1.11
CA SER A 335 -18.61 -1.85 0.05
C SER A 335 -19.96 -1.28 -0.32
N ARG A 336 -21.11 -1.94 -0.09
CA ARG A 336 -22.45 -1.47 -0.48
C ARG A 336 -23.24 -0.74 0.61
N ARG A 337 -22.84 -0.87 1.89
CA ARG A 337 -23.59 -0.34 3.04
C ARG A 337 -23.74 1.20 3.06
N GLY A 338 -22.80 1.92 2.45
CA GLY A 338 -22.80 3.39 2.47
C GLY A 338 -22.20 3.97 3.75
N PHE A 339 -21.04 3.45 4.19
CA PHE A 339 -20.26 4.03 5.28
C PHE A 339 -19.93 5.51 5.01
N ARG A 340 -19.75 6.30 6.06
CA ARG A 340 -19.30 7.70 6.00
C ARG A 340 -17.89 7.90 6.56
N GLY A 341 -17.38 6.90 7.27
CA GLY A 341 -16.02 6.88 7.76
C GLY A 341 -15.43 5.47 7.77
N MET A 342 -14.11 5.41 7.75
CA MET A 342 -13.33 4.19 7.87
C MET A 342 -12.09 4.42 8.74
N ILE A 343 -11.92 3.57 9.74
CA ILE A 343 -10.75 3.54 10.62
C ILE A 343 -10.01 2.23 10.39
N VAL A 344 -8.70 2.32 10.22
CA VAL A 344 -7.80 1.18 10.06
C VAL A 344 -6.82 1.21 11.23
N ASP A 345 -6.95 0.26 12.15
CA ASP A 345 -6.07 0.14 13.31
C ASP A 345 -4.86 -0.76 13.02
N GLU A 346 -3.73 -0.42 13.60
CA GLU A 346 -2.43 -1.01 13.25
C GLU A 346 -2.21 -1.03 11.72
N ALA A 347 -2.26 0.15 11.11
CA ALA A 347 -2.16 0.33 9.65
C ALA A 347 -0.87 -0.25 9.04
N HIS A 348 0.12 -0.62 9.84
CA HIS A 348 1.28 -1.38 9.38
C HIS A 348 0.92 -2.76 8.77
N PHE A 349 -0.25 -3.33 9.08
CA PHE A 349 -0.76 -4.55 8.45
C PHE A 349 -1.07 -4.40 6.95
N ILE A 350 -1.23 -3.16 6.45
CA ILE A 350 -1.55 -2.90 5.03
C ILE A 350 -0.34 -2.45 4.20
N LYS A 351 0.90 -2.51 4.73
CA LYS A 351 2.10 -2.00 4.04
C LYS A 351 2.42 -2.68 2.70
N ASN A 352 2.15 -3.99 2.59
CA ASN A 352 2.49 -4.75 1.39
C ASN A 352 1.36 -4.69 0.34
N LYS A 353 1.61 -4.00 -0.78
CA LYS A 353 0.69 -3.84 -1.91
C LYS A 353 0.13 -5.16 -2.44
N ASP A 354 0.92 -6.23 -2.45
CA ASP A 354 0.53 -7.51 -3.03
C ASP A 354 -0.36 -8.34 -2.11
N SER A 355 -0.40 -7.99 -0.82
CA SER A 355 -1.18 -8.71 0.17
C SER A 355 -2.69 -8.54 -0.08
N GLN A 356 -3.44 -9.64 0.10
CA GLN A 356 -4.90 -9.61 -0.02
C GLN A 356 -5.54 -8.63 0.98
N ARG A 357 -4.99 -8.56 2.20
CA ARG A 357 -5.43 -7.64 3.25
C ARG A 357 -5.36 -6.18 2.78
N SER A 358 -4.22 -5.77 2.20
CA SER A 358 -4.05 -4.43 1.64
C SER A 358 -5.01 -4.17 0.48
N LYS A 359 -5.14 -5.11 -0.46
CA LYS A 359 -6.05 -4.98 -1.61
C LYS A 359 -7.50 -4.77 -1.18
N HIS A 360 -7.98 -5.51 -0.19
CA HIS A 360 -9.34 -5.35 0.35
C HIS A 360 -9.56 -4.00 1.04
N VAL A 361 -8.61 -3.54 1.85
CA VAL A 361 -8.69 -2.21 2.51
C VAL A 361 -8.66 -1.08 1.49
N GLN A 362 -7.83 -1.18 0.45
CA GLN A 362 -7.80 -0.20 -0.65
C GLN A 362 -9.12 -0.20 -1.44
N ALA A 363 -9.69 -1.38 -1.72
CA ALA A 363 -10.97 -1.47 -2.41
C ALA A 363 -12.10 -0.80 -1.62
N LEU A 364 -12.16 -1.04 -0.31
CA LEU A 364 -13.16 -0.44 0.58
C LEU A 364 -13.02 1.09 0.67
N SER A 365 -11.80 1.60 0.90
CA SER A 365 -11.55 3.05 0.98
C SER A 365 -11.81 3.75 -0.36
N LYS A 366 -11.44 3.13 -1.50
CA LYS A 366 -11.77 3.63 -2.82
C LYS A 366 -13.28 3.68 -3.05
N SER A 367 -14.02 2.63 -2.70
CA SER A 367 -15.47 2.60 -2.82
C SER A 367 -16.14 3.69 -1.96
N LEU A 368 -15.64 3.90 -0.75
CA LEU A 368 -16.09 4.95 0.16
C LEU A 368 -15.88 6.35 -0.43
N ARG A 369 -14.67 6.68 -0.88
CA ARG A 369 -14.34 7.98 -1.51
C ARG A 369 -15.07 8.24 -2.83
N GLN A 370 -15.48 7.19 -3.55
CA GLN A 370 -16.27 7.35 -4.78
C GLN A 370 -17.72 7.74 -4.51
N ARG A 371 -18.26 7.38 -3.33
CA ARG A 371 -19.65 7.65 -2.96
C ARG A 371 -19.80 8.90 -2.11
N MET A 372 -18.80 9.19 -1.29
CA MET A 372 -18.78 10.33 -0.39
C MET A 372 -17.59 11.22 -0.76
N PRO A 373 -17.80 12.52 -0.99
CA PRO A 373 -16.72 13.44 -1.37
C PRO A 373 -15.63 13.60 -0.29
N ASP A 374 -16.03 13.57 0.98
CA ASP A 374 -15.15 13.88 2.10
C ASP A 374 -15.38 12.93 3.30
N PRO A 375 -15.12 11.62 3.12
CA PRO A 375 -15.32 10.64 4.18
C PRO A 375 -14.23 10.77 5.24
N LEU A 376 -14.57 10.46 6.50
CA LEU A 376 -13.57 10.42 7.55
C LEU A 376 -12.70 9.15 7.40
N LEU A 377 -11.42 9.32 7.10
CA LEU A 377 -10.44 8.24 6.94
C LEU A 377 -9.35 8.38 7.99
N ILE A 378 -9.19 7.39 8.86
CA ILE A 378 -8.18 7.42 9.92
C ILE A 378 -7.34 6.15 9.87
N ALA A 379 -6.03 6.29 9.68
CA ALA A 379 -5.06 5.23 9.87
C ALA A 379 -4.40 5.40 11.24
N LEU A 380 -4.54 4.41 12.10
CA LEU A 380 -3.89 4.37 13.41
C LEU A 380 -2.67 3.47 13.36
N THR A 381 -1.54 3.96 13.85
CA THR A 381 -0.34 3.13 13.97
C THR A 381 0.57 3.71 15.05
N GLY A 382 1.14 2.85 15.88
CA GLY A 382 2.17 3.27 16.83
C GLY A 382 3.58 3.32 16.24
N THR A 383 3.79 2.57 15.15
CA THR A 383 5.06 2.35 14.47
C THR A 383 4.80 2.42 12.96
N PRO A 384 4.48 3.59 12.41
CA PRO A 384 4.17 3.79 10.99
C PRO A 384 5.27 3.32 10.03
N LEU A 385 6.53 3.37 10.46
CA LEU A 385 7.68 2.90 9.70
C LEU A 385 8.24 1.65 10.37
N ILE A 386 8.17 0.50 9.69
CA ILE A 386 8.74 -0.75 10.22
C ILE A 386 10.09 -1.01 9.59
N ASN A 387 10.22 -0.83 8.26
CA ASN A 387 11.43 -1.20 7.54
C ASN A 387 11.95 -0.12 6.59
N GLN A 388 11.06 0.54 5.84
CA GLN A 388 11.42 1.49 4.77
C GLN A 388 10.33 2.57 4.64
N ILE A 389 10.63 3.70 4.00
CA ILE A 389 9.68 4.82 3.88
C ILE A 389 8.54 4.53 2.91
N GLU A 390 8.76 3.61 1.96
CA GLU A 390 7.74 3.11 1.05
C GLU A 390 6.59 2.41 1.81
N ASP A 391 6.80 2.02 3.08
CA ASP A 391 5.73 1.51 3.96
C ASP A 391 4.55 2.52 4.06
N PHE A 392 4.79 3.82 3.86
CA PHE A 392 3.73 4.84 3.81
C PHE A 392 2.83 4.74 2.59
N ARG A 393 3.30 4.16 1.47
CA ARG A 393 2.59 4.21 0.18
C ARG A 393 1.16 3.70 0.31
N MET A 394 0.97 2.54 0.93
CA MET A 394 -0.36 1.96 1.09
C MET A 394 -1.22 2.76 2.07
N ILE A 395 -0.63 3.32 3.13
CA ILE A 395 -1.34 4.15 4.09
C ILE A 395 -1.82 5.45 3.41
N TRP A 396 -0.97 6.13 2.65
CA TRP A 396 -1.32 7.36 1.94
C TRP A 396 -2.35 7.12 0.82
N GLN A 397 -2.29 5.97 0.13
CA GLN A 397 -3.35 5.54 -0.80
C GLN A 397 -4.68 5.28 -0.08
N PHE A 398 -4.64 4.67 1.11
CA PHE A 398 -5.83 4.47 1.94
C PHE A 398 -6.43 5.81 2.37
N LEU A 399 -5.60 6.80 2.73
CA LEU A 399 -6.05 8.14 3.12
C LEU A 399 -6.49 9.01 1.94
N GLY A 400 -6.04 8.69 0.73
CA GLY A 400 -6.43 9.40 -0.50
C GLY A 400 -5.54 10.60 -0.78
N TRP A 401 -4.31 10.58 -0.28
CA TRP A 401 -3.31 11.60 -0.53
C TRP A 401 -2.59 11.36 -1.85
N ILE A 402 -2.39 10.09 -2.23
CA ILE A 402 -1.73 9.66 -3.46
C ILE A 402 -2.53 8.55 -4.15
N ASP A 403 -2.32 8.37 -5.45
CA ASP A 403 -2.69 7.15 -6.18
C ASP A 403 -1.45 6.25 -6.40
N GLU A 404 -1.48 5.39 -7.42
CA GLU A 404 -0.33 4.54 -7.74
C GLU A 404 0.84 5.31 -8.36
N LYS A 405 0.60 6.41 -9.06
CA LYS A 405 1.60 7.10 -9.89
C LYS A 405 1.84 8.55 -9.48
N LYS A 406 0.87 9.21 -8.83
CA LYS A 406 0.92 10.63 -8.55
C LYS A 406 0.12 11.04 -7.31
N PRO A 407 0.37 12.24 -6.77
CA PRO A 407 -0.46 12.85 -5.75
C PRO A 407 -1.91 13.05 -6.22
N MET A 408 -2.84 12.98 -5.28
CA MET A 408 -4.24 13.33 -5.51
C MET A 408 -4.39 14.87 -5.60
N PRO A 409 -5.46 15.41 -6.23
CA PRO A 409 -5.55 16.82 -6.58
C PRO A 409 -5.29 17.82 -5.43
N ARG A 410 -5.76 17.51 -4.20
CA ARG A 410 -5.55 18.36 -3.02
C ARG A 410 -4.07 18.45 -2.62
N LEU A 411 -3.37 17.32 -2.63
CA LEU A 411 -1.93 17.28 -2.33
C LEU A 411 -1.13 17.91 -3.48
N MET A 412 -1.51 17.63 -4.73
CA MET A 412 -0.87 18.21 -5.91
C MET A 412 -0.93 19.75 -5.90
N ALA A 413 -2.12 20.32 -5.66
CA ALA A 413 -2.30 21.77 -5.58
C ALA A 413 -1.45 22.42 -4.48
N ALA A 414 -1.41 21.81 -3.29
CA ALA A 414 -0.60 22.31 -2.18
C ALA A 414 0.91 22.21 -2.44
N LEU A 415 1.36 21.24 -3.24
CA LEU A 415 2.76 21.16 -3.69
C LEU A 415 3.07 22.24 -4.72
N GLU A 416 2.16 22.50 -5.67
CA GLU A 416 2.32 23.56 -6.67
C GLU A 416 2.36 24.96 -6.05
N GLU A 417 1.60 25.21 -4.98
CA GLU A 417 1.63 26.46 -4.21
C GLU A 417 2.99 26.74 -3.56
N THR A 418 3.86 25.73 -3.43
CA THR A 418 5.23 25.96 -2.95
C THR A 418 6.14 26.60 -3.98
N GLU A 419 5.76 26.56 -5.28
CA GLU A 419 6.57 27.03 -6.42
C GLU A 419 7.95 26.35 -6.51
N LEU A 420 8.11 25.16 -5.94
CA LEU A 420 9.36 24.39 -5.91
C LEU A 420 9.22 23.09 -6.71
N THR A 421 10.32 22.68 -7.33
CA THR A 421 10.49 21.41 -8.04
C THR A 421 11.48 20.50 -7.32
N PRO A 422 11.49 19.18 -7.58
CA PRO A 422 12.44 18.25 -6.93
C PRO A 422 13.93 18.59 -7.11
N VAL A 423 14.28 19.47 -8.04
CA VAL A 423 15.66 19.93 -8.27
C VAL A 423 16.06 21.05 -7.29
N ASP A 424 15.08 21.73 -6.71
CA ASP A 424 15.31 22.88 -5.84
C ASP A 424 15.72 22.43 -4.44
N PRO A 425 16.78 23.02 -3.84
CA PRO A 425 17.28 22.62 -2.52
C PRO A 425 16.22 22.66 -1.40
N GLY A 426 15.22 23.55 -1.51
CA GLY A 426 14.14 23.71 -0.53
C GLY A 426 12.96 22.74 -0.69
N PHE A 427 12.90 21.98 -1.78
CA PHE A 427 11.72 21.17 -2.12
C PHE A 427 11.40 20.13 -1.06
N PHE A 428 12.39 19.35 -0.60
CA PHE A 428 12.13 18.26 0.36
C PHE A 428 11.56 18.78 1.69
N ALA A 429 12.06 19.90 2.21
CA ALA A 429 11.50 20.49 3.42
C ALA A 429 10.07 21.01 3.21
N ALA A 430 9.81 21.67 2.07
CA ALA A 430 8.47 22.17 1.73
C ALA A 430 7.47 21.04 1.50
N ALA A 431 7.85 20.04 0.70
CA ALA A 431 7.07 18.85 0.41
C ALA A 431 6.70 18.10 1.70
N ARG A 432 7.66 17.92 2.63
CA ARG A 432 7.38 17.29 3.92
C ARG A 432 6.34 18.07 4.70
N ARG A 433 6.45 19.40 4.81
CA ARG A 433 5.46 20.24 5.51
C ARG A 433 4.08 20.09 4.88
N VAL A 434 3.99 20.11 3.56
CA VAL A 434 2.73 19.96 2.81
C VAL A 434 2.09 18.60 3.08
N VAL A 435 2.87 17.51 3.07
CA VAL A 435 2.36 16.16 3.37
C VAL A 435 1.96 16.03 4.84
N VAL A 436 2.76 16.56 5.77
CA VAL A 436 2.40 16.56 7.21
C VAL A 436 1.07 17.28 7.42
N ALA A 437 0.87 18.43 6.78
CA ALA A 437 -0.36 19.20 6.83
C ALA A 437 -1.59 18.50 6.21
N GLN A 438 -1.42 17.40 5.45
CA GLN A 438 -2.55 16.59 4.98
C GLN A 438 -3.24 15.79 6.10
N GLY A 439 -2.61 15.66 7.28
CA GLY A 439 -3.22 14.96 8.41
C GLY A 439 -2.29 14.04 9.20
N ILE A 440 -0.97 14.18 9.11
CA ILE A 440 -0.06 13.40 9.95
C ILE A 440 -0.04 14.00 11.35
N VAL A 441 -0.29 13.17 12.37
CA VAL A 441 -0.24 13.57 13.76
C VAL A 441 0.69 12.61 14.50
N ARG A 442 1.78 13.15 15.05
CA ARG A 442 2.81 12.40 15.78
C ARG A 442 3.15 13.12 17.08
N ARG A 443 2.99 12.42 18.21
CA ARG A 443 3.34 12.89 19.56
C ARG A 443 4.05 11.78 20.32
N LYS A 444 5.07 12.13 21.11
CA LYS A 444 5.75 11.22 22.04
C LYS A 444 5.09 11.29 23.41
N LYS A 445 5.20 10.22 24.22
CA LYS A 445 4.69 10.21 25.61
C LYS A 445 5.27 11.35 26.44
N VAL A 446 6.58 11.59 26.29
CA VAL A 446 7.30 12.65 27.00
C VAL A 446 6.75 14.04 26.72
N ASP A 447 6.13 14.26 25.55
CA ASP A 447 5.60 15.57 25.14
C ASP A 447 4.21 15.85 25.73
N VAL A 448 3.45 14.79 26.07
CA VAL A 448 2.01 14.90 26.40
C VAL A 448 1.65 14.38 27.78
N ALA A 449 2.51 13.56 28.38
CA ALA A 449 2.29 12.93 29.67
C ALA A 449 3.62 12.83 30.41
N ALA A 450 4.10 13.97 30.93
CA ALA A 450 5.35 14.06 31.69
C ALA A 450 5.37 13.18 32.95
N ASP A 451 4.19 12.79 33.44
CA ASP A 451 4.03 11.96 34.64
C ASP A 451 4.23 10.46 34.37
N ILE A 452 4.35 10.02 33.11
CA ILE A 452 4.62 8.61 32.82
C ILE A 452 6.07 8.31 33.24
N PRO A 453 6.29 7.35 34.14
CA PRO A 453 7.64 6.98 34.60
C PRO A 453 8.54 6.53 33.45
N ALA A 454 9.86 6.74 33.59
CA ALA A 454 10.81 6.41 32.53
C ALA A 454 10.76 4.93 32.09
N ARG A 455 10.84 4.72 30.76
CA ARG A 455 11.08 3.41 30.15
C ARG A 455 12.58 3.15 30.02
N ARG A 456 13.04 2.00 30.48
CA ARG A 456 14.43 1.54 30.34
C ARG A 456 14.49 0.23 29.56
N ILE A 457 15.45 0.12 28.65
CA ILE A 457 15.79 -1.14 27.98
C ILE A 457 17.18 -1.52 28.48
N ALA A 458 17.32 -2.73 29.01
CA ALA A 458 18.57 -3.24 29.56
C ALA A 458 18.86 -4.61 28.95
N ASP A 459 20.10 -4.80 28.50
CA ASP A 459 20.55 -6.05 27.89
C ASP A 459 21.21 -6.91 28.96
N ILE A 460 20.73 -8.14 29.07
CA ILE A 460 21.29 -9.16 29.95
C ILE A 460 21.99 -10.20 29.06
N PRO A 461 23.33 -10.16 29.00
CA PRO A 461 24.08 -11.20 28.30
C PRO A 461 23.98 -12.51 29.07
N VAL A 462 23.65 -13.60 28.37
CA VAL A 462 23.64 -14.96 28.90
C VAL A 462 24.59 -15.83 28.08
N GLU A 463 25.39 -16.62 28.76
CA GLU A 463 26.25 -17.61 28.12
C GLU A 463 25.46 -18.90 27.89
N LEU A 464 25.57 -19.46 26.70
CA LEU A 464 24.94 -20.73 26.35
C LEU A 464 25.95 -21.86 26.58
N ASP A 465 25.81 -22.53 27.72
CA ASP A 465 26.68 -23.64 28.09
C ASP A 465 26.17 -25.00 27.59
N GLY A 466 27.04 -26.01 27.67
CA GLY A 466 26.68 -27.41 27.42
C GLY A 466 26.60 -27.79 25.94
N GLU A 467 25.73 -28.76 25.65
CA GLU A 467 25.55 -29.32 24.31
C GLU A 467 24.87 -28.33 23.35
N ALA A 468 23.84 -27.63 23.82
CA ALA A 468 23.09 -26.66 23.01
C ALA A 468 23.98 -25.50 22.52
N GLY A 469 24.79 -24.91 23.40
CA GLY A 469 25.70 -23.83 23.02
C GLY A 469 26.84 -24.26 22.08
N ARG A 470 27.34 -25.50 22.22
CA ARG A 470 28.31 -26.06 21.27
C ARG A 470 27.68 -26.26 19.90
N SER A 471 26.49 -26.87 19.85
CA SER A 471 25.75 -27.10 18.60
C SER A 471 25.44 -25.78 17.87
N ILE A 472 25.06 -24.72 18.58
CA ILE A 472 24.81 -23.40 17.99
C ILE A 472 26.09 -22.83 17.36
N ARG A 473 27.22 -22.86 18.07
CA ARG A 473 28.50 -22.34 17.55
C ARG A 473 29.01 -23.14 16.35
N GLU A 474 28.82 -24.45 16.35
CA GLU A 474 29.16 -25.30 15.20
C GLU A 474 28.28 -24.98 13.98
N ALA A 475 26.97 -24.80 14.19
CA ALA A 475 26.05 -24.41 13.13
C ALA A 475 26.36 -23.03 12.55
N GLU A 476 26.74 -22.06 13.40
CA GLU A 476 27.16 -20.71 12.98
C GLU A 476 28.42 -20.78 12.12
N LYS A 477 29.45 -21.52 12.57
CA LYS A 477 30.67 -21.75 11.78
C LYS A 477 30.39 -22.41 10.44
N ALA A 478 29.50 -23.41 10.42
CA ALA A 478 29.11 -24.08 9.19
C ALA A 478 28.39 -23.14 8.21
N LEU A 479 27.50 -22.27 8.71
CA LEU A 479 26.85 -21.24 7.90
C LEU A 479 27.88 -20.27 7.31
N VAL A 480 28.78 -19.73 8.13
CA VAL A 480 29.83 -18.80 7.70
C VAL A 480 30.70 -19.44 6.61
N ALA A 481 31.14 -20.68 6.81
CA ALA A 481 31.96 -21.38 5.83
C ALA A 481 31.25 -21.53 4.47
N ARG A 482 29.95 -21.84 4.46
CA ARG A 482 29.15 -21.92 3.22
C ARG A 482 29.03 -20.57 2.52
N LEU A 483 28.79 -19.48 3.28
CA LEU A 483 28.68 -18.13 2.73
C LEU A 483 30.01 -17.68 2.13
N VAL A 484 31.14 -17.92 2.81
CA VAL A 484 32.49 -17.61 2.33
C VAL A 484 32.80 -18.39 1.04
N GLU A 485 32.44 -19.67 0.97
CA GLU A 485 32.67 -20.47 -0.24
C GLU A 485 31.83 -19.98 -1.42
N ARG A 486 30.58 -19.56 -1.18
CA ARG A 486 29.74 -18.92 -2.21
C ARG A 486 30.33 -17.58 -2.65
N TYR A 487 30.84 -16.78 -1.72
CA TYR A 487 31.54 -15.52 -2.01
C TYR A 487 32.79 -15.74 -2.86
N ARG A 488 33.65 -16.71 -2.52
CA ARG A 488 34.87 -17.05 -3.30
C ARG A 488 34.55 -17.44 -4.73
N ARG A 489 33.54 -18.31 -4.93
CA ARG A 489 33.08 -18.72 -6.27
C ARG A 489 32.57 -17.52 -7.09
N LEU A 490 31.80 -16.63 -6.47
CA LEU A 490 31.30 -15.43 -7.13
C LEU A 490 32.43 -14.45 -7.48
N ARG A 491 33.37 -14.22 -6.55
CA ARG A 491 34.55 -13.36 -6.77
C ARG A 491 35.43 -13.88 -7.92
N ALA A 492 35.57 -15.20 -8.04
CA ALA A 492 36.28 -15.81 -9.18
C ALA A 492 35.54 -15.59 -10.52
N SER A 493 34.20 -15.62 -10.51
CA SER A 493 33.39 -15.41 -11.72
C SER A 493 33.17 -13.94 -12.12
N ARG A 494 33.32 -13.01 -11.16
CA ARG A 494 33.07 -11.57 -11.33
C ARG A 494 34.17 -10.75 -10.65
N PRO A 495 35.41 -10.75 -11.20
CA PRO A 495 36.54 -10.06 -10.58
C PRO A 495 36.38 -8.53 -10.55
N ASP A 496 35.58 -7.96 -11.46
CA ASP A 496 35.34 -6.51 -11.56
C ASP A 496 34.32 -5.97 -10.53
N SER A 497 33.58 -6.84 -9.85
CA SER A 497 32.60 -6.43 -8.83
C SER A 497 33.28 -6.14 -7.49
N THR A 498 32.76 -5.14 -6.76
CA THR A 498 33.31 -4.80 -5.44
C THR A 498 32.98 -5.88 -4.42
N ALA A 499 33.82 -6.03 -3.38
CA ALA A 499 33.57 -6.99 -2.31
C ALA A 499 32.21 -6.76 -1.63
N ALA A 500 31.82 -5.50 -1.40
CA ALA A 500 30.54 -5.14 -0.80
C ALA A 500 29.33 -5.57 -1.64
N GLU A 501 29.39 -5.41 -2.96
CA GLU A 501 28.33 -5.87 -3.87
C GLU A 501 28.20 -7.39 -3.85
N LEU A 502 29.33 -8.11 -3.90
CA LEU A 502 29.36 -9.57 -3.86
C LEU A 502 28.82 -10.11 -2.53
N ILE A 503 29.19 -9.50 -1.40
CA ILE A 503 28.70 -9.86 -0.06
C ILE A 503 27.17 -9.72 -0.01
N ARG A 504 26.64 -8.57 -0.44
CA ARG A 504 25.19 -8.33 -0.48
C ARG A 504 24.47 -9.33 -1.37
N LEU A 505 25.03 -9.68 -2.52
CA LEU A 505 24.45 -10.66 -3.43
C LEU A 505 24.40 -12.07 -2.82
N VAL A 506 25.48 -12.49 -2.16
CA VAL A 506 25.53 -13.78 -1.44
C VAL A 506 24.50 -13.82 -0.31
N ALA A 507 24.44 -12.77 0.50
CA ALA A 507 23.52 -12.65 1.61
C ALA A 507 22.05 -12.66 1.15
N ALA A 508 21.74 -11.94 0.06
CA ALA A 508 20.39 -11.92 -0.51
C ALA A 508 19.99 -13.30 -1.08
N ALA A 509 20.90 -13.99 -1.76
CA ALA A 509 20.66 -15.34 -2.27
C ALA A 509 20.40 -16.34 -1.13
N GLU A 510 21.20 -16.30 -0.06
CA GLU A 510 20.97 -17.14 1.13
C GLU A 510 19.62 -16.85 1.78
N LEU A 511 19.25 -15.57 1.89
CA LEU A 511 17.97 -15.18 2.47
C LEU A 511 16.80 -15.73 1.64
N GLU A 512 16.84 -15.66 0.31
CA GLU A 512 15.73 -16.16 -0.51
C GLU A 512 15.66 -17.69 -0.55
N GLU A 513 16.81 -18.37 -0.57
CA GLU A 513 16.86 -19.83 -0.42
C GLU A 513 16.29 -20.25 0.95
N SER A 514 16.63 -19.54 2.02
CA SER A 514 16.13 -19.85 3.37
C SER A 514 14.61 -19.70 3.51
N LYS A 515 13.97 -18.82 2.73
CA LYS A 515 12.51 -18.68 2.68
C LYS A 515 11.84 -19.86 1.97
N GLN A 516 12.52 -20.50 1.03
CA GLN A 516 11.99 -21.60 0.22
C GLN A 516 12.18 -22.98 0.88
N SER A 517 13.27 -23.18 1.64
CA SER A 517 13.63 -24.49 2.21
C SER A 517 12.93 -24.87 3.53
N GLY A 518 12.05 -24.02 4.07
CA GLY A 518 11.38 -24.28 5.35
C GLY A 518 12.36 -24.38 6.55
N ALA A 519 11.84 -24.76 7.72
CA ALA A 519 12.60 -24.76 8.99
C ALA A 519 13.60 -25.94 9.15
N GLN A 520 13.92 -26.66 8.07
CA GLN A 520 14.60 -27.96 8.12
C GLN A 520 16.07 -27.94 7.66
N GLY A 521 16.62 -26.76 7.33
CA GLY A 521 18.05 -26.56 7.05
C GLY A 521 18.73 -25.68 8.10
N ASP A 522 20.07 -25.73 8.17
CA ASP A 522 20.91 -24.85 9.02
C ASP A 522 20.96 -23.40 8.48
N ASN A 523 19.80 -22.79 8.26
CA ASN A 523 19.68 -21.40 7.83
C ASN A 523 19.59 -20.44 9.03
N VAL A 524 19.68 -19.14 8.78
CA VAL A 524 19.64 -18.10 9.82
C VAL A 524 18.39 -18.19 10.69
N PHE A 525 17.22 -18.54 10.11
CA PHE A 525 15.98 -18.67 10.87
C PHE A 525 16.00 -19.85 11.85
N ALA A 526 16.50 -21.00 11.40
CA ALA A 526 16.69 -22.18 12.26
C ALA A 526 17.70 -21.89 13.38
N MET A 527 18.77 -21.16 13.07
CA MET A 527 19.77 -20.75 14.06
C MET A 527 19.18 -19.84 15.14
N VAL A 528 18.43 -18.79 14.76
CA VAL A 528 17.77 -17.91 15.74
C VAL A 528 16.76 -18.67 16.60
N ARG A 529 16.02 -19.61 16.02
CA ARG A 529 15.11 -20.47 16.80
C ARG A 529 15.86 -21.38 17.78
N ARG A 530 16.97 -22.01 17.37
CA ARG A 530 17.82 -22.83 18.26
C ARG A 530 18.38 -21.98 19.42
N ILE A 531 18.82 -20.76 19.13
CA ILE A 531 19.26 -19.81 20.16
C ILE A 531 18.11 -19.49 21.12
N GLY A 532 16.91 -19.19 20.61
CA GLY A 532 15.73 -18.98 21.43
C GLY A 532 15.41 -20.14 22.37
N GLN A 533 15.48 -21.37 21.88
CA GLN A 533 15.31 -22.59 22.69
C GLN A 533 16.38 -22.73 23.77
N ALA A 534 17.64 -22.45 23.45
CA ALA A 534 18.74 -22.51 24.42
C ALA A 534 18.64 -21.41 25.49
N LYS A 535 18.13 -20.22 25.14
CA LYS A 535 17.89 -19.10 26.06
C LYS A 535 16.68 -19.27 26.96
N ALA A 536 15.76 -20.18 26.62
CA ALA A 536 14.47 -20.32 27.30
C ALA A 536 14.61 -20.50 28.82
N THR A 537 15.50 -21.41 29.25
CA THR A 537 15.73 -21.68 30.68
C THR A 537 16.43 -20.51 31.38
N PRO A 538 17.57 -19.97 30.92
CA PRO A 538 18.19 -18.78 31.53
C PRO A 538 17.25 -17.56 31.62
N ALA A 539 16.44 -17.34 30.58
CA ALA A 539 15.45 -16.26 30.58
C ALA A 539 14.35 -16.50 31.63
N ALA A 540 13.88 -17.75 31.77
CA ALA A 540 12.90 -18.12 32.78
C ALA A 540 13.49 -18.01 34.20
N ASP A 541 14.72 -18.47 34.44
CA ASP A 541 15.43 -18.31 35.72
C ASP A 541 15.48 -16.84 36.14
N TYR A 542 15.87 -15.95 35.22
CA TYR A 542 15.92 -14.51 35.46
C TYR A 542 14.52 -13.94 35.77
N THR A 543 13.50 -14.42 35.06
CA THR A 543 12.10 -14.01 35.30
C THR A 543 11.59 -14.46 36.66
N VAL A 544 11.95 -15.66 37.13
CA VAL A 544 11.63 -16.14 38.48
C VAL A 544 12.22 -15.20 39.53
N ASN A 545 13.48 -14.82 39.35
CA ASN A 545 14.16 -13.91 40.27
C ASN A 545 13.49 -12.52 40.28
N LEU A 546 13.13 -11.98 39.11
CA LEU A 546 12.38 -10.73 39.04
C LEU A 546 11.01 -10.84 39.72
N ALA A 547 10.27 -11.91 39.45
CA ALA A 547 8.91 -12.10 39.95
C ALA A 547 8.86 -12.15 41.48
N ARG A 548 9.88 -12.76 42.10
CA ARG A 548 10.00 -12.87 43.56
C ARG A 548 10.41 -11.56 44.25
N ASN A 549 11.12 -10.68 43.55
CA ASN A 549 11.69 -9.47 44.14
C ASN A 549 10.90 -8.19 43.80
N VAL A 550 10.28 -8.13 42.62
CA VAL A 550 9.74 -6.88 42.04
C VAL A 550 8.24 -6.98 41.72
N GLY A 551 7.63 -8.17 41.89
CA GLY A 551 6.21 -8.40 41.66
C GLY A 551 5.89 -8.96 40.27
N LYS A 552 4.74 -8.61 39.69
CA LYS A 552 4.29 -9.22 38.42
C LYS A 552 5.24 -8.91 37.25
N VAL A 553 5.55 -9.94 36.45
CA VAL A 553 6.44 -9.85 35.29
C VAL A 553 5.72 -10.32 34.02
N VAL A 554 5.99 -9.66 32.89
CA VAL A 554 5.56 -10.13 31.57
C VAL A 554 6.75 -10.78 30.86
N PHE A 555 6.60 -12.05 30.49
CA PHE A 555 7.59 -12.81 29.74
C PHE A 555 7.16 -12.94 28.28
N PHE A 556 7.93 -12.38 27.35
CA PHE A 556 7.66 -12.48 25.92
C PHE A 556 8.61 -13.47 25.25
N ALA A 557 8.04 -14.35 24.43
CA ALA A 557 8.78 -15.21 23.52
C ALA A 557 8.08 -15.28 22.16
N LYS A 558 8.84 -15.63 21.12
CA LYS A 558 8.32 -15.74 19.75
C LYS A 558 7.81 -17.14 19.46
N HIS A 559 8.56 -18.16 19.88
CA HIS A 559 8.23 -19.55 19.58
C HIS A 559 7.50 -20.22 20.75
N ILE A 560 6.50 -21.05 20.41
CA ILE A 560 5.62 -21.72 21.38
C ILE A 560 6.42 -22.71 22.25
N ASP A 561 7.40 -23.40 21.68
CA ASP A 561 8.28 -24.32 22.41
C ASP A 561 9.12 -23.60 23.49
N VAL A 562 9.59 -22.38 23.22
CA VAL A 562 10.26 -21.53 24.21
C VAL A 562 9.30 -21.15 25.35
N MET A 563 8.05 -20.80 25.02
CA MET A 563 7.01 -20.52 26.01
C MET A 563 6.71 -21.74 26.89
N ASP A 564 6.61 -22.93 26.29
CA ASP A 564 6.35 -24.19 27.00
C ASP A 564 7.48 -24.54 27.97
N VAL A 565 8.74 -24.30 27.59
CA VAL A 565 9.90 -24.49 28.47
C VAL A 565 9.82 -23.52 29.65
N ALA A 566 9.53 -22.24 29.38
CA ALA A 566 9.41 -21.22 30.41
C ALA A 566 8.26 -21.53 31.40
N GLU A 567 7.07 -21.91 30.92
CA GLU A 567 5.93 -22.27 31.78
C GLU A 567 6.24 -23.48 32.67
N LYS A 568 6.85 -24.54 32.12
CA LYS A 568 7.29 -25.69 32.92
C LYS A 568 8.31 -25.27 33.98
N HIS A 569 9.19 -24.35 33.65
CA HIS A 569 10.18 -23.83 34.58
C HIS A 569 9.52 -23.00 35.70
N PHE A 570 8.57 -22.11 35.37
CA PHE A 570 7.81 -21.33 36.35
C PHE A 570 6.99 -22.22 37.30
N ALA A 571 6.35 -23.26 36.77
CA ALA A 571 5.61 -24.23 37.57
C ALA A 571 6.53 -24.96 38.57
N LYS A 572 7.73 -25.38 38.14
CA LYS A 572 8.75 -25.98 39.04
C LYS A 572 9.21 -25.01 40.12
N ALA A 573 9.26 -23.71 39.81
CA ALA A 573 9.61 -22.65 40.75
C ALA A 573 8.45 -22.24 41.68
N GLY A 574 7.26 -22.86 41.54
CA GLY A 574 6.08 -22.59 42.34
C GLY A 574 5.35 -21.29 41.98
N LEU A 575 5.57 -20.73 40.79
CA LEU A 575 4.92 -19.51 40.34
C LEU A 575 3.64 -19.83 39.56
N ARG A 576 2.55 -19.15 39.89
CA ARG A 576 1.31 -19.20 39.10
C ARG A 576 1.45 -18.28 37.89
N THR A 577 1.12 -18.81 36.72
CA THR A 577 1.27 -18.08 35.45
C THR A 577 -0.03 -18.07 34.66
N VAL A 578 -0.17 -17.07 33.79
CA VAL A 578 -1.19 -17.05 32.73
C VAL A 578 -0.51 -17.14 31.37
N SER A 579 -1.24 -17.58 30.36
CA SER A 579 -0.70 -17.74 29.01
C SER A 579 -1.51 -16.96 27.99
N ILE A 580 -0.84 -16.11 27.19
CA ILE A 580 -1.46 -15.29 26.14
C ILE A 580 -0.82 -15.66 24.80
N ARG A 581 -1.47 -16.58 24.09
CA ARG A 581 -0.99 -17.22 22.86
C ARG A 581 -1.93 -16.99 21.67
N GLY A 582 -1.43 -17.28 20.48
CA GLY A 582 -2.15 -17.07 19.21
C GLY A 582 -3.23 -18.13 18.93
N ASP A 583 -3.09 -19.33 19.48
CA ASP A 583 -3.98 -20.49 19.33
C ASP A 583 -5.23 -20.45 20.23
N GLN A 584 -5.29 -19.52 21.17
CA GLN A 584 -6.43 -19.35 22.07
C GLN A 584 -7.63 -18.65 21.40
N THR A 585 -8.83 -19.07 21.79
CA THR A 585 -10.06 -18.32 21.46
C THR A 585 -10.05 -16.93 22.11
N ALA A 586 -10.76 -15.97 21.51
CA ALA A 586 -10.82 -14.60 22.04
C ALA A 586 -11.35 -14.56 23.49
N LYS A 587 -12.31 -15.43 23.82
CA LYS A 587 -12.87 -15.53 25.18
C LYS A 587 -11.85 -16.08 26.18
N ALA A 588 -11.16 -17.15 25.84
CA ALA A 588 -10.11 -17.72 26.71
C ALA A 588 -8.98 -16.72 26.95
N ARG A 589 -8.50 -16.06 25.88
CA ARG A 589 -7.47 -15.03 25.99
C ARG A 589 -7.87 -13.89 26.93
N GLN A 590 -9.12 -13.44 26.86
CA GLN A 590 -9.60 -12.36 27.72
C GLN A 590 -9.62 -12.77 29.20
N LEU A 591 -10.00 -14.02 29.51
CA LEU A 591 -9.96 -14.53 30.88
C LEU A 591 -8.53 -14.53 31.46
N GLU A 592 -7.54 -14.92 30.66
CA GLU A 592 -6.12 -14.90 31.06
C GLU A 592 -5.62 -13.46 31.31
N ILE A 593 -6.02 -12.50 30.45
CA ILE A 593 -5.70 -11.08 30.63
C ILE A 593 -6.34 -10.54 31.92
N ASP A 594 -7.62 -10.84 32.14
CA ASP A 594 -8.35 -10.37 33.32
C ASP A 594 -7.79 -11.00 34.60
N ALA A 595 -7.36 -12.26 34.54
CA ALA A 595 -6.67 -12.94 35.65
C ALA A 595 -5.32 -12.28 35.95
N PHE A 596 -4.49 -11.99 34.94
CA PHE A 596 -3.22 -11.30 35.18
C PHE A 596 -3.39 -9.92 35.81
N GLN A 597 -4.43 -9.19 35.43
CA GLN A 597 -4.69 -7.85 35.95
C GLN A 597 -5.22 -7.90 37.39
N ASN A 598 -6.19 -8.76 37.67
CA ASN A 598 -6.97 -8.70 38.90
C ASN A 598 -6.60 -9.75 39.96
N ASP A 599 -5.99 -10.88 39.58
CA ASP A 599 -5.63 -11.94 40.52
C ASP A 599 -4.23 -11.68 41.11
N PRO A 600 -4.09 -11.43 42.43
CA PRO A 600 -2.79 -11.18 43.05
C PRO A 600 -1.88 -12.42 43.12
N GLU A 601 -2.42 -13.63 42.98
CA GLU A 601 -1.61 -14.86 43.01
C GLU A 601 -0.84 -15.09 41.70
N VAL A 602 -1.29 -14.50 40.60
CA VAL A 602 -0.63 -14.64 39.29
C VAL A 602 0.64 -13.79 39.27
N ALA A 603 1.80 -14.44 39.14
CA ALA A 603 3.10 -13.78 39.18
C ALA A 603 3.65 -13.45 37.78
N VAL A 604 3.37 -14.28 36.76
CA VAL A 604 3.95 -14.12 35.43
C VAL A 604 2.89 -14.28 34.33
N ALA A 605 2.89 -13.35 33.37
CA ALA A 605 2.17 -13.53 32.11
C ALA A 605 3.14 -13.98 31.01
N VAL A 606 2.90 -15.17 30.45
CA VAL A 606 3.69 -15.73 29.35
C VAL A 606 3.00 -15.38 28.03
N CYS A 607 3.63 -14.49 27.27
CA CYS A 607 3.04 -13.81 26.14
C CYS A 607 3.78 -14.14 24.84
N SER A 608 3.04 -14.47 23.78
CA SER A 608 3.63 -14.54 22.45
C SER A 608 3.93 -13.13 21.94
N LEU A 609 5.15 -12.88 21.45
CA LEU A 609 5.57 -11.57 20.95
C LEU A 609 4.68 -11.08 19.78
N THR A 610 4.16 -12.00 18.96
CA THR A 610 3.29 -11.68 17.82
C THR A 610 1.81 -11.59 18.23
N ALA A 611 1.31 -12.48 19.10
CA ALA A 611 -0.10 -12.50 19.48
C ALA A 611 -0.46 -11.46 20.55
N ALA A 612 0.47 -11.20 21.50
CA ALA A 612 0.30 -10.26 22.59
C ALA A 612 0.98 -8.90 22.34
N GLY A 613 1.73 -8.75 21.24
CA GLY A 613 2.28 -7.45 20.83
C GLY A 613 1.22 -6.40 20.50
N VAL A 614 -0.02 -6.83 20.23
CA VAL A 614 -1.09 -5.95 19.75
C VAL A 614 -2.33 -5.97 20.65
N GLY A 615 -2.67 -4.79 21.18
CA GLY A 615 -3.93 -4.44 21.83
C GLY A 615 -4.39 -5.26 23.04
N VAL A 616 -3.46 -5.81 23.81
CA VAL A 616 -3.70 -6.25 25.20
C VAL A 616 -3.29 -5.17 26.20
N ASN A 617 -3.87 -5.17 27.41
CA ASN A 617 -3.44 -4.32 28.52
C ASN A 617 -2.69 -5.18 29.54
N LEU A 618 -1.45 -4.83 29.88
CA LEU A 618 -0.58 -5.57 30.82
C LEU A 618 0.05 -4.65 31.88
N GLN A 619 -0.60 -3.53 32.20
CA GLN A 619 -0.12 -2.51 33.14
C GLN A 619 0.06 -2.98 34.60
N ALA A 620 -0.49 -4.13 35.00
CA ALA A 620 -0.24 -4.71 36.33
C ALA A 620 1.23 -5.08 36.58
N ALA A 621 2.07 -5.13 35.54
CA ALA A 621 3.51 -5.31 35.67
C ALA A 621 4.26 -3.99 35.44
N SER A 622 5.50 -3.93 35.93
CA SER A 622 6.49 -2.90 35.60
C SER A 622 7.76 -3.48 34.97
N ASN A 623 7.88 -4.81 34.94
CA ASN A 623 9.04 -5.52 34.40
C ASN A 623 8.62 -6.41 33.23
N VAL A 624 9.39 -6.31 32.15
CA VAL A 624 9.20 -7.10 30.94
C VAL A 624 10.48 -7.86 30.65
N VAL A 625 10.38 -9.15 30.38
CA VAL A 625 11.50 -9.98 29.92
C VAL A 625 11.25 -10.37 28.48
N LEU A 626 12.16 -9.96 27.58
CA LEU A 626 12.18 -10.35 26.17
C LEU A 626 13.15 -11.52 26.03
N ALA A 627 12.63 -12.75 26.09
CA ALA A 627 13.44 -13.96 25.98
C ALA A 627 13.95 -14.18 24.55
N GLU A 628 13.19 -13.73 23.56
CA GLU A 628 13.54 -13.75 22.14
C GLU A 628 13.33 -12.38 21.53
N LEU A 629 14.19 -12.01 20.57
CA LEU A 629 14.06 -10.77 19.82
C LEU A 629 13.25 -10.98 18.54
N SER A 630 12.43 -9.99 18.20
CA SER A 630 11.89 -9.87 16.85
C SER A 630 12.96 -9.32 15.90
N TRP A 631 12.87 -9.69 14.63
CA TRP A 631 13.61 -9.07 13.53
C TRP A 631 13.31 -7.58 13.33
N THR A 632 12.32 -7.01 14.03
CA THR A 632 11.97 -5.60 13.93
C THR A 632 11.89 -4.96 15.32
N ASN A 633 12.39 -3.72 15.45
CA ASN A 633 12.27 -2.95 16.69
C ASN A 633 10.78 -2.66 17.02
N ALA A 634 9.96 -2.46 16.00
CA ALA A 634 8.56 -2.12 16.14
C ALA A 634 7.78 -3.15 16.97
N GLU A 635 7.93 -4.45 16.70
CA GLU A 635 7.25 -5.51 17.46
C GLU A 635 7.67 -5.52 18.94
N GLN A 636 8.95 -5.27 19.23
CA GLN A 636 9.45 -5.21 20.62
C GLN A 636 8.92 -3.98 21.36
N THR A 637 8.99 -2.81 20.72
CA THR A 637 8.47 -1.56 21.29
C THR A 637 6.96 -1.66 21.54
N GLN A 638 6.21 -2.23 20.60
CA GLN A 638 4.77 -2.47 20.77
C GLN A 638 4.45 -3.39 21.95
N ALA A 639 5.26 -4.43 22.17
CA ALA A 639 5.13 -5.35 23.30
C ALA A 639 5.44 -4.66 24.65
N ILE A 640 6.55 -3.92 24.73
CA ILE A 640 6.92 -3.15 25.94
C ILE A 640 5.85 -2.11 26.28
N ASP A 641 5.30 -1.44 25.26
CA ASP A 641 4.25 -0.43 25.44
C ASP A 641 2.90 -1.00 25.88
N ARG A 642 2.72 -2.34 25.93
CA ARG A 642 1.57 -2.96 26.62
C ARG A 642 1.63 -2.79 28.14
N VAL A 643 2.84 -2.59 28.65
CA VAL A 643 3.15 -2.38 30.07
C VAL A 643 3.42 -0.89 30.34
N HIS A 644 4.19 -0.24 29.48
CA HIS A 644 4.49 1.20 29.53
C HIS A 644 3.42 2.05 28.86
N ARG A 645 2.27 2.21 29.53
CA ARG A 645 1.09 2.92 29.02
C ARG A 645 0.47 3.83 30.08
N ILE A 646 -0.31 4.83 29.65
CA ILE A 646 -1.02 5.79 30.52
C ILE A 646 -1.78 5.08 31.65
N GLY A 647 -1.51 5.48 32.89
CA GLY A 647 -2.00 4.81 34.11
C GLY A 647 -0.94 3.93 34.78
N GLN A 648 0.24 3.79 34.18
CA GLN A 648 1.41 3.18 34.82
C GLN A 648 2.04 4.15 35.84
N GLU A 649 2.19 3.70 37.07
CA GLU A 649 2.76 4.49 38.18
C GLU A 649 4.23 4.15 38.46
N LEU A 650 4.72 2.99 37.97
CA LEU A 650 6.08 2.51 38.19
C LEU A 650 6.96 2.64 36.93
N PRO A 651 8.28 2.93 37.07
CA PRO A 651 9.23 2.85 35.98
C PRO A 651 9.22 1.48 35.31
N VAL A 652 9.09 1.46 33.98
CA VAL A 652 9.03 0.21 33.22
C VAL A 652 10.42 -0.18 32.72
N THR A 653 10.87 -1.37 33.08
CA THR A 653 12.13 -1.92 32.60
C THR A 653 11.90 -3.13 31.71
N ALA A 654 12.44 -3.09 30.50
CA ALA A 654 12.45 -4.18 29.54
C ALA A 654 13.86 -4.82 29.50
N TRP A 655 13.94 -6.08 29.93
CA TRP A 655 15.14 -6.87 30.00
C TRP A 655 15.26 -7.75 28.75
N ARG A 656 16.21 -7.44 27.86
CA ARG A 656 16.49 -8.26 26.67
C ARG A 656 17.49 -9.34 27.02
N ILE A 657 17.12 -10.60 26.85
CA ILE A 657 18.02 -11.73 27.08
C ILE A 657 18.80 -12.01 25.79
N ILE A 658 20.11 -11.76 25.81
CA ILE A 658 20.99 -11.84 24.65
C ILE A 658 21.96 -13.00 24.82
N ALA A 659 21.98 -13.95 23.88
CA ALA A 659 22.99 -15.00 23.88
C ALA A 659 24.36 -14.43 23.48
N ALA A 660 25.26 -14.31 24.46
CA ALA A 660 26.61 -13.81 24.25
C ALA A 660 27.38 -14.73 23.29
N GLN A 661 28.30 -14.14 22.51
CA GLN A 661 29.15 -14.86 21.55
C GLN A 661 28.37 -15.63 20.46
N THR A 662 27.20 -15.15 20.09
CA THR A 662 26.40 -15.66 18.97
C THR A 662 25.89 -14.50 18.11
N ILE A 663 25.39 -14.81 16.92
CA ILE A 663 24.64 -13.88 16.05
C ILE A 663 23.56 -13.05 16.77
N ASP A 664 23.01 -13.51 17.90
CA ASP A 664 21.94 -12.84 18.64
C ASP A 664 22.32 -11.43 19.12
N GLY A 665 23.59 -11.24 19.54
CA GLY A 665 24.10 -9.91 19.90
C GLY A 665 24.16 -8.96 18.71
N ARG A 666 24.59 -9.46 17.55
CA ARG A 666 24.63 -8.68 16.31
C ARG A 666 23.23 -8.31 15.83
N ILE A 667 22.26 -9.21 15.99
CA ILE A 667 20.86 -8.93 15.68
C ILE A 667 20.34 -7.79 16.57
N ALA A 668 20.66 -7.78 17.86
CA ALA A 668 20.28 -6.69 18.76
C ALA A 668 20.85 -5.32 18.31
N GLU A 669 22.14 -5.26 17.99
CA GLU A 669 22.80 -4.05 17.47
C GLU A 669 22.13 -3.53 16.18
N LEU A 670 21.82 -4.43 15.25
CA LEU A 670 21.16 -4.09 13.99
C LEU A 670 19.73 -3.60 14.19
N ILE A 671 19.00 -4.15 15.16
CA ILE A 671 17.66 -3.70 15.51
C ILE A 671 17.69 -2.27 16.06
N ASP A 672 18.67 -1.98 16.93
CA ASP A 672 18.81 -0.67 17.57
C ASP A 672 19.25 0.40 16.55
N SER A 673 20.18 0.07 15.64
CA SER A 673 20.57 0.99 14.57
C SER A 673 19.41 1.34 13.62
N LYS A 674 18.50 0.40 13.35
CA LYS A 674 17.33 0.64 12.48
C LYS A 674 16.17 1.36 13.16
N ALA A 675 16.06 1.28 14.49
CA ALA A 675 15.10 2.10 15.23
C ALA A 675 15.29 3.60 14.93
N GLY A 676 16.54 4.01 14.63
CA GLY A 676 16.87 5.36 14.19
C GLY A 676 16.12 5.82 12.93
N LEU A 677 15.82 4.93 11.96
CA LEU A 677 15.17 5.33 10.70
C LEU A 677 13.76 5.90 10.92
N ALA A 678 12.95 5.23 11.76
CA ALA A 678 11.61 5.69 12.09
C ALA A 678 11.65 7.01 12.88
N SER A 679 12.63 7.13 13.79
CA SER A 679 12.85 8.35 14.57
C SER A 679 13.29 9.53 13.70
N ARG A 680 14.15 9.30 12.70
CA ARG A 680 14.54 10.35 11.75
C ARG A 680 13.36 10.88 10.94
N ALA A 681 12.59 9.97 10.34
CA ALA A 681 11.56 10.37 9.38
C ALA A 681 10.39 11.12 10.05
N LEU A 682 9.99 10.68 11.24
CA LEU A 682 8.82 11.21 11.92
C LEU A 682 9.12 12.04 13.14
N ASP A 683 10.24 11.83 13.82
CA ASP A 683 10.60 12.60 15.01
C ASP A 683 11.70 13.65 14.70
N GLY A 684 12.25 13.64 13.48
CA GLY A 684 13.19 14.66 12.99
C GLY A 684 14.64 14.47 13.44
N GLU A 685 14.96 13.34 14.07
CA GLU A 685 16.31 13.06 14.56
C GLU A 685 17.34 12.91 13.41
N THR A 686 18.63 13.12 13.67
CA THR A 686 19.70 13.16 12.65
C THR A 686 20.60 11.90 12.62
N THR A 687 20.23 10.84 13.32
CA THR A 687 21.04 9.62 13.48
C THR A 687 21.19 8.81 12.19
N ALA A 688 22.40 8.43 11.79
CA ALA A 688 22.61 7.55 10.64
C ALA A 688 21.85 6.22 10.84
N ALA A 689 20.98 5.84 9.91
CA ALA A 689 20.27 4.55 9.91
C ALA A 689 20.44 3.85 8.56
N ALA A 690 20.61 2.53 8.61
CA ALA A 690 20.82 1.67 7.46
C ALA A 690 19.50 1.22 6.84
N GLU A 691 19.39 1.28 5.50
CA GLU A 691 18.27 0.74 4.73
C GLU A 691 18.40 -0.79 4.54
N GLY A 692 17.26 -1.51 4.52
CA GLY A 692 17.21 -2.96 4.24
C GLY A 692 16.50 -3.76 5.33
N SER A 693 16.42 -5.10 5.20
CA SER A 693 15.85 -5.98 6.24
C SER A 693 16.90 -6.33 7.30
N VAL A 694 16.54 -6.46 8.58
CA VAL A 694 17.51 -6.87 9.64
C VAL A 694 18.12 -8.23 9.32
N GLN A 695 17.34 -9.13 8.71
CA GLN A 695 17.83 -10.45 8.29
C GLN A 695 18.98 -10.35 7.29
N LEU A 696 18.81 -9.49 6.27
CA LEU A 696 19.83 -9.30 5.24
C LEU A 696 21.08 -8.64 5.84
N GLU A 697 20.90 -7.60 6.65
CA GLU A 697 22.03 -6.91 7.28
C GLU A 697 22.81 -7.81 8.26
N ALA A 698 22.13 -8.73 8.95
CA ALA A 698 22.81 -9.71 9.81
C ALA A 698 23.70 -10.66 9.00
N LEU A 699 23.20 -11.16 7.85
CA LEU A 699 23.98 -11.98 6.93
C LEU A 699 25.14 -11.21 6.29
N VAL A 700 24.89 -9.97 5.86
CA VAL A 700 25.92 -9.08 5.29
C VAL A 700 27.01 -8.83 6.32
N ALA A 701 26.65 -8.50 7.56
CA ALA A 701 27.61 -8.26 8.64
C ALA A 701 28.51 -9.49 8.90
N ILE A 702 27.90 -10.66 9.11
CA ILE A 702 28.65 -11.90 9.37
C ILE A 702 29.61 -12.23 8.22
N LEU A 703 29.13 -12.12 6.98
CA LEU A 703 29.97 -12.41 5.83
C LEU A 703 31.06 -11.34 5.63
N THR A 704 30.80 -10.09 5.99
CA THR A 704 31.80 -9.01 5.93
C THR A 704 32.93 -9.28 6.90
N ASP A 705 32.60 -9.63 8.16
CA ASP A 705 33.59 -9.94 9.19
C ASP A 705 34.42 -11.17 8.76
N ALA A 706 33.75 -12.23 8.29
CA ALA A 706 34.43 -13.45 7.83
C ALA A 706 35.31 -13.22 6.58
N VAL A 707 34.95 -12.29 5.68
CA VAL A 707 35.76 -11.94 4.51
C VAL A 707 36.93 -11.04 4.88
N ALA A 708 36.80 -10.20 5.89
CA ALA A 708 37.90 -9.36 6.39
C ALA A 708 39.03 -10.20 7.04
N GLU A 709 38.71 -11.40 7.52
CA GLU A 709 39.66 -12.37 8.05
C GLU A 709 40.37 -13.22 6.98
N LEU A 710 39.97 -13.12 5.70
CA LEU A 710 40.57 -13.83 4.56
C LEU A 710 41.70 -13.03 3.91
#